data_AF-A0A498MCQ0-F1
#
_entry.id   AF-A0A498MCQ0-F1
#
_cell.length_a   1.000
_cell.length_b   1.000
_cell.length_c   1.000
_cell.angle_alpha   90.00
_cell.angle_beta   90.00
_cell.angle_gamma   90.00
#
_symmetry.space_group_name_H-M   'P 1'
#
loop_
_entity.id
_entity.type
_entity.pdbx_description
1 polymer ?
#
loop_
_entity_poly.entity_id
_entity_poly.type
_entity_poly.pdbx_seq_one_letter_code
_entity_poly.pdbx_strand_id
1 'polypeptide(L)'
;MSRTSKLSLPLESHHWKKRITCQAFSNVLSEGVNNFYTLNVLFPPEFSDDQPDQVQVIEDETATLPVKVSANPDEITCEWIFQGEKLVKERDPRYHFDDWTLEIVNVSRRDGGDYIIECSNAEGNNRTKLKLDVQYAPTVRMKSDPVYVNLGDTADLLCVADANPITYREVDDLGEQSEDEGTGLLTIYEVTRDRAGFYQCTADNGIAPPGSVEGQLIVRFAPELQKGPQWRKVASRGDGTNDANVVCQAQGVPRVHFTWAKNGFPVDLGNPRYEEKMEVTGTVHTSILTVINVSAALDYAIFTCTAHNSMGKDTLDIQLLSTNHPDPPSDLKLLRVDHNSVTLEWMPGFDGGLTQNFRVRYQWAGSASFMYVDVFPPTATVYTVTGLNPSTTYNFSVNAINTMGESSYADNNKILTVTTGDVEEAVDGVSPADQDSALAGRGLPAYVVVILVVGGLLLFLNPLSCFLLAKWKRGWSLKEDTRSISQETKSEEQRSTASGSTRYASRELINASAQRTLLIDSSSEPDSNVYESYMRQESSYYYYPTEAYSPALFTHPEGPEDHDGRHGTSPFAHDYEEVRGWGTYEDLQGYSLLPPAAQFHPRAPVSTYNEGRAYGKADVDVTAGVYDSTVYRRRRDTDLPFELRGELV
;
A
#
# COMPACT_ATOMS: atom_id res chain seq x y z
N MET A 1 -89.79 53.61 -12.95
CA MET A 1 -89.27 52.57 -12.03
C MET A 1 -87.77 52.49 -12.21
N SER A 2 -86.98 52.56 -11.14
CA SER A 2 -85.58 52.13 -11.19
C SER A 2 -85.51 50.61 -11.33
N ARG A 3 -84.47 50.10 -11.99
CA ARG A 3 -84.12 48.68 -12.00
C ARG A 3 -82.72 48.53 -11.40
N THR A 4 -82.64 47.85 -10.27
CA THR A 4 -81.36 47.50 -9.63
C THR A 4 -80.87 46.16 -10.17
N SER A 5 -79.59 46.09 -10.53
CA SER A 5 -78.88 44.81 -10.72
C SER A 5 -77.93 44.62 -9.54
N LYS A 6 -77.81 43.39 -9.05
CA LYS A 6 -76.87 43.02 -7.99
C LYS A 6 -75.98 41.90 -8.50
N LEU A 7 -74.69 42.19 -8.66
CA LEU A 7 -73.66 41.18 -8.80
C LEU A 7 -73.29 40.63 -7.41
N SER A 8 -72.99 39.34 -7.31
CA SER A 8 -72.46 38.71 -6.11
C SER A 8 -71.56 37.57 -6.55
N LEU A 9 -70.31 37.63 -6.13
CA LEU A 9 -69.23 36.73 -6.51
C LEU A 9 -68.45 36.36 -5.24
N PRO A 10 -67.96 35.12 -5.10
CA PRO A 10 -66.81 34.88 -4.24
C PRO A 10 -65.63 35.71 -4.77
N LEU A 11 -64.81 36.22 -3.87
CA LEU A 11 -63.56 36.91 -4.21
C LEU A 11 -62.40 36.10 -3.63
N GLU A 12 -61.31 36.08 -4.39
CA GLU A 12 -60.09 35.30 -4.13
C GLU A 12 -58.88 36.20 -4.44
N SER A 13 -57.69 35.86 -3.96
CA SER A 13 -56.45 36.62 -4.18
C SER A 13 -56.23 37.01 -5.65
N HIS A 14 -56.48 36.08 -6.58
CA HIS A 14 -56.35 36.31 -8.02
C HIS A 14 -57.29 37.40 -8.59
N HIS A 15 -58.32 37.81 -7.83
CA HIS A 15 -59.19 38.94 -8.15
C HIS A 15 -58.66 40.31 -7.67
N TRP A 16 -57.59 40.35 -6.87
CA TRP A 16 -56.95 41.59 -6.42
C TRP A 16 -56.49 42.46 -7.60
N LYS A 17 -56.68 43.77 -7.49
CA LYS A 17 -56.37 44.79 -8.51
C LYS A 17 -57.10 44.59 -9.86
N LYS A 18 -57.93 43.56 -10.03
CA LYS A 18 -58.81 43.38 -11.21
C LYS A 18 -59.96 44.40 -11.17
N ARG A 19 -60.54 44.68 -12.33
CA ARG A 19 -61.58 45.70 -12.52
C ARG A 19 -62.91 45.06 -12.92
N ILE A 20 -63.93 45.19 -12.09
CA ILE A 20 -65.32 44.90 -12.47
C ILE A 20 -65.92 46.13 -13.15
N THR A 21 -66.54 45.95 -14.31
CA THR A 21 -67.29 47.00 -15.01
C THR A 21 -68.79 46.70 -14.95
N CYS A 22 -69.58 47.63 -14.41
CA CYS A 22 -71.04 47.62 -14.52
C CYS A 22 -71.43 48.48 -15.73
N GLN A 23 -72.17 47.92 -16.68
CA GLN A 23 -72.61 48.65 -17.88
C GLN A 23 -74.13 48.55 -18.06
N ALA A 24 -74.75 49.70 -18.35
CA ALA A 24 -76.20 49.82 -18.53
C ALA A 24 -76.53 50.32 -19.95
N PHE A 25 -77.40 49.58 -20.64
CA PHE A 25 -77.85 49.88 -22.00
C PHE A 25 -79.33 50.28 -22.01
N SER A 26 -79.72 51.09 -23.00
CA SER A 26 -81.10 51.54 -23.23
C SER A 26 -81.37 51.63 -24.72
N ASN A 27 -82.60 51.38 -25.18
CA ASN A 27 -82.98 51.52 -26.59
C ASN A 27 -82.97 52.98 -27.09
N VAL A 28 -82.65 53.95 -26.23
CA VAL A 28 -82.49 55.37 -26.55
C VAL A 28 -81.00 55.81 -26.55
N LEU A 29 -80.09 54.95 -26.08
CA LEU A 29 -78.64 55.23 -25.99
C LEU A 29 -77.86 54.22 -26.82
N SER A 30 -77.18 54.68 -27.88
CA SER A 30 -76.36 53.83 -28.75
C SER A 30 -75.11 53.27 -28.07
N GLU A 31 -74.63 53.93 -27.02
CA GLU A 31 -73.51 53.49 -26.19
C GLU A 31 -73.98 53.28 -24.75
N GLY A 32 -73.60 52.15 -24.15
CA GLY A 32 -73.99 51.79 -22.78
C GLY A 32 -73.14 52.49 -21.74
N VAL A 33 -73.77 53.22 -20.82
CA VAL A 33 -73.10 53.92 -19.72
C VAL A 33 -72.40 52.91 -18.82
N ASN A 34 -71.10 53.09 -18.62
CA ASN A 34 -70.26 52.24 -17.77
C ASN A 34 -69.85 52.95 -16.48
N ASN A 35 -69.70 52.17 -15.42
CA ASN A 35 -68.96 52.53 -14.21
C ASN A 35 -68.10 51.32 -13.80
N PHE A 36 -67.00 51.53 -13.09
CA PHE A 36 -66.08 50.45 -12.75
C PHE A 36 -65.58 50.52 -11.30
N TYR A 37 -65.24 49.36 -10.77
CA TYR A 37 -64.70 49.18 -9.43
C TYR A 37 -63.43 48.34 -9.54
N THR A 38 -62.33 48.84 -9.00
CA THR A 38 -61.10 48.04 -8.79
C THR A 38 -61.26 47.27 -7.47
N LEU A 39 -60.97 45.97 -7.49
CA LEU A 39 -61.14 45.10 -6.34
C LEU A 39 -59.95 45.18 -5.39
N ASN A 40 -60.20 45.66 -4.17
CA ASN A 40 -59.29 45.50 -3.04
C ASN A 40 -59.68 44.23 -2.27
N VAL A 41 -59.28 43.07 -2.78
CA VAL A 41 -59.41 41.79 -2.06
C VAL A 41 -58.28 41.71 -1.05
N LEU A 42 -58.59 41.50 0.23
CA LEU A 42 -57.61 41.20 1.27
C LEU A 42 -57.37 39.69 1.30
N PHE A 43 -56.13 39.25 1.51
CA PHE A 43 -55.74 37.84 1.56
C PHE A 43 -54.43 37.63 2.36
N PRO A 44 -54.26 36.47 3.01
CA PRO A 44 -53.00 36.09 3.66
C PRO A 44 -51.87 35.92 2.63
N PRO A 45 -50.61 35.78 3.06
CA PRO A 45 -49.50 35.58 2.14
C PRO A 45 -49.67 34.32 1.27
N GLU A 46 -49.53 34.47 -0.05
CA GLU A 46 -49.59 33.39 -1.04
C GLU A 46 -48.26 33.35 -1.81
N PHE A 47 -47.60 32.19 -1.74
CA PHE A 47 -46.35 31.93 -2.46
C PHE A 47 -46.61 31.61 -3.93
N SER A 48 -45.64 31.91 -4.79
CA SER A 48 -45.73 31.68 -6.23
C SER A 48 -45.32 30.26 -6.61
N ASP A 49 -46.10 29.61 -7.48
CA ASP A 49 -45.75 28.33 -8.11
C ASP A 49 -44.48 28.43 -9.02
N ASP A 50 -44.02 29.65 -9.34
CA ASP A 50 -42.77 29.90 -10.09
C ASP A 50 -41.52 29.92 -9.17
N GLN A 51 -41.62 29.49 -7.91
CA GLN A 51 -40.47 29.28 -7.01
C GLN A 51 -39.92 27.84 -7.18
N PRO A 52 -38.61 27.61 -6.98
CA PRO A 52 -38.08 26.24 -6.99
C PRO A 52 -38.56 25.45 -5.76
N ASP A 53 -38.70 24.13 -5.91
CA ASP A 53 -38.88 23.21 -4.76
C ASP A 53 -37.51 22.77 -4.16
N GLN A 54 -36.44 22.86 -4.95
CA GLN A 54 -35.07 22.51 -4.56
C GLN A 54 -34.06 23.50 -5.16
N VAL A 55 -33.08 23.92 -4.36
CA VAL A 55 -31.86 24.62 -4.79
C VAL A 55 -30.68 23.67 -4.66
N GLN A 56 -29.83 23.61 -5.68
CA GLN A 56 -28.55 22.89 -5.64
C GLN A 56 -27.39 23.89 -5.52
N VAL A 57 -26.38 23.55 -4.73
CA VAL A 57 -25.19 24.37 -4.46
C VAL A 57 -24.00 23.46 -4.19
N ILE A 58 -22.76 23.88 -4.48
CA ILE A 58 -21.57 23.13 -4.10
C ILE A 58 -21.09 23.58 -2.70
N GLU A 59 -20.49 22.68 -1.91
CA GLU A 59 -19.85 23.01 -0.64
C GLU A 59 -18.80 24.14 -0.80
N ASP A 60 -18.68 24.97 0.23
CA ASP A 60 -17.98 26.26 0.30
C ASP A 60 -18.49 27.39 -0.64
N GLU A 61 -19.43 27.15 -1.56
CA GLU A 61 -20.09 28.22 -2.32
C GLU A 61 -21.12 29.00 -1.48
N THR A 62 -21.91 29.87 -2.14
CA THR A 62 -23.02 30.62 -1.53
C THR A 62 -24.35 30.12 -2.09
N ALA A 63 -25.24 29.68 -1.21
CA ALA A 63 -26.62 29.33 -1.59
C ALA A 63 -27.52 30.56 -1.52
N THR A 64 -28.41 30.70 -2.50
CA THR A 64 -29.51 31.68 -2.48
C THR A 64 -30.83 30.91 -2.49
N LEU A 65 -31.67 31.12 -1.49
CA LEU A 65 -32.98 30.49 -1.28
C LEU A 65 -34.08 31.52 -1.59
N PRO A 66 -34.51 31.64 -2.87
CA PRO A 66 -35.35 32.75 -3.31
C PRO A 66 -36.79 32.63 -2.83
N VAL A 67 -37.39 33.77 -2.49
CA VAL A 67 -38.80 33.87 -2.07
C VAL A 67 -39.60 34.69 -3.08
N LYS A 68 -40.78 34.21 -3.43
CA LYS A 68 -41.78 34.96 -4.21
C LYS A 68 -43.13 34.85 -3.51
N VAL A 69 -43.47 35.86 -2.72
CA VAL A 69 -44.71 35.90 -1.93
C VAL A 69 -45.53 37.13 -2.31
N SER A 70 -46.86 36.98 -2.33
CA SER A 70 -47.81 38.06 -2.60
C SER A 70 -48.86 38.11 -1.49
N ALA A 71 -49.29 39.30 -1.10
CA ALA A 71 -50.23 39.50 0.00
C ALA A 71 -51.02 40.80 -0.17
N ASN A 72 -52.14 40.94 0.52
CA ASN A 72 -52.81 42.22 0.71
C ASN A 72 -53.53 42.26 2.09
N PRO A 73 -53.05 43.05 3.08
CA PRO A 73 -51.96 44.01 3.01
C PRO A 73 -50.61 43.42 2.61
N ASP A 74 -49.80 44.24 1.93
CA ASP A 74 -48.42 43.95 1.52
C ASP A 74 -47.39 44.21 2.64
N GLU A 75 -47.81 44.82 3.75
CA GLU A 75 -47.11 44.74 5.04
C GLU A 75 -47.16 43.29 5.57
N ILE A 76 -46.09 42.53 5.33
CA ILE A 76 -45.91 41.15 5.78
C ILE A 76 -44.70 41.02 6.71
N THR A 77 -44.67 39.93 7.49
CA THR A 77 -43.49 39.47 8.23
C THR A 77 -43.22 38.02 7.88
N CYS A 78 -41.98 37.68 7.50
CA CYS A 78 -41.58 36.30 7.21
C CYS A 78 -40.39 35.87 8.06
N GLU A 79 -40.35 34.58 8.41
CA GLU A 79 -39.30 33.95 9.19
C GLU A 79 -38.87 32.63 8.53
N TRP A 80 -37.55 32.41 8.41
CA TRP A 80 -36.99 31.14 7.97
C TRP A 80 -36.77 30.20 9.16
N ILE A 81 -37.00 28.90 8.93
CA ILE A 81 -36.93 27.83 9.92
C ILE A 81 -36.16 26.65 9.29
N PHE A 82 -35.15 26.14 9.98
CA PHE A 82 -34.39 24.95 9.58
C PHE A 82 -34.24 24.03 10.79
N GLN A 83 -34.44 22.72 10.59
CA GLN A 83 -34.41 21.70 11.65
C GLN A 83 -35.32 22.02 12.87
N GLY A 84 -36.36 22.85 12.67
CA GLY A 84 -37.31 23.29 13.70
C GLY A 84 -36.92 24.61 14.41
N GLU A 85 -35.73 25.14 14.20
CA GLU A 85 -35.23 26.38 14.82
C GLU A 85 -35.33 27.58 13.85
N LYS A 86 -35.67 28.76 14.38
CA LYS A 86 -35.70 30.00 13.59
C LYS A 86 -34.29 30.45 13.22
N LEU A 87 -34.09 30.81 11.96
CA LEU A 87 -32.84 31.36 11.45
C LEU A 87 -32.79 32.88 11.68
N VAL A 88 -31.74 33.32 12.36
CA VAL A 88 -31.46 34.74 12.61
C VAL A 88 -29.96 34.99 12.47
N LYS A 89 -29.58 36.19 12.02
CA LYS A 89 -28.20 36.55 11.69
C LYS A 89 -27.26 36.55 12.91
N GLU A 90 -27.83 36.71 14.10
CA GLU A 90 -27.13 36.68 15.38
C GLU A 90 -26.75 35.25 15.82
N ARG A 91 -27.34 34.21 15.21
CA ARG A 91 -27.00 32.79 15.48
C ARG A 91 -25.91 32.26 14.56
N ASP A 92 -25.95 32.62 13.28
CA ASP A 92 -24.91 32.29 12.31
C ASP A 92 -24.62 33.52 11.43
N PRO A 93 -23.41 34.09 11.46
CA PRO A 93 -23.05 35.25 10.64
C PRO A 93 -23.02 34.95 9.13
N ARG A 94 -23.08 33.67 8.72
CA ARG A 94 -23.21 33.26 7.31
C ARG A 94 -24.59 33.56 6.73
N TYR A 95 -25.60 33.86 7.55
CA TYR A 95 -26.95 34.18 7.07
C TYR A 95 -27.09 35.66 6.68
N HIS A 96 -27.42 35.87 5.43
CA HIS A 96 -27.79 37.16 4.85
C HIS A 96 -29.26 37.09 4.40
N PHE A 97 -29.99 38.18 4.56
CA PHE A 97 -31.42 38.26 4.22
C PHE A 97 -31.65 39.53 3.39
N ASP A 98 -32.21 39.37 2.20
CA ASP A 98 -32.60 40.48 1.31
C ASP A 98 -33.98 40.19 0.70
N ASP A 99 -34.91 41.12 0.81
CA ASP A 99 -36.35 40.98 0.45
C ASP A 99 -36.92 39.57 0.73
N TRP A 100 -36.71 39.09 1.97
CA TRP A 100 -37.05 37.75 2.49
C TRP A 100 -36.32 36.54 1.90
N THR A 101 -35.56 36.70 0.81
CA THR A 101 -34.62 35.69 0.31
C THR A 101 -33.51 35.45 1.34
N LEU A 102 -33.19 34.18 1.59
CA LEU A 102 -32.08 33.77 2.47
C LEU A 102 -30.85 33.45 1.62
N GLU A 103 -29.74 34.13 1.88
CA GLU A 103 -28.42 33.78 1.37
C GLU A 103 -27.57 33.16 2.49
N ILE A 104 -26.90 32.06 2.17
CA ILE A 104 -25.99 31.35 3.08
C ILE A 104 -24.61 31.33 2.42
N VAL A 105 -23.66 32.11 2.94
CA VAL A 105 -22.28 32.12 2.44
C VAL A 105 -21.44 31.02 3.08
N ASN A 106 -20.48 30.42 2.35
CA ASN A 106 -19.63 29.32 2.82
C ASN A 106 -20.48 28.13 3.35
N VAL A 107 -21.30 27.58 2.46
CA VAL A 107 -22.20 26.45 2.74
C VAL A 107 -21.41 25.19 3.07
N SER A 108 -21.81 24.45 4.11
CA SER A 108 -21.30 23.10 4.39
C SER A 108 -22.34 22.04 4.03
N ARG A 109 -21.91 20.81 3.74
CA ARG A 109 -22.78 19.63 3.57
C ARG A 109 -23.78 19.42 4.71
N ARG A 110 -23.52 19.99 5.90
CA ARG A 110 -24.42 19.96 7.07
C ARG A 110 -25.60 20.94 7.00
N ASP A 111 -25.53 21.95 6.13
CA ASP A 111 -26.63 22.88 5.87
C ASP A 111 -27.66 22.28 4.90
N GLY A 112 -27.37 21.13 4.26
CA GLY A 112 -28.33 20.44 3.38
C GLY A 112 -29.57 19.95 4.14
N GLY A 113 -30.75 20.13 3.55
CA GLY A 113 -32.02 19.70 4.12
C GLY A 113 -33.22 20.56 3.74
N ASP A 114 -34.32 20.38 4.47
CA ASP A 114 -35.57 21.11 4.26
C ASP A 114 -35.58 22.42 5.05
N TYR A 115 -35.61 23.55 4.34
CA TYR A 115 -35.87 24.88 4.88
C TYR A 115 -37.36 25.21 4.72
N ILE A 116 -37.95 25.82 5.75
CA ILE A 116 -39.35 26.28 5.73
C ILE A 116 -39.33 27.81 5.90
N ILE A 117 -40.09 28.53 5.09
CA ILE A 117 -40.40 29.94 5.33
C ILE A 117 -41.87 30.08 5.68
N GLU A 118 -42.15 30.72 6.81
CA GLU A 118 -43.51 31.09 7.23
C GLU A 118 -43.67 32.61 7.16
N CYS A 119 -44.71 33.07 6.46
CA CYS A 119 -45.05 34.48 6.28
C CYS A 119 -46.43 34.77 6.88
N SER A 120 -46.61 35.94 7.49
CA SER A 120 -47.89 36.38 8.06
C SER A 120 -48.20 37.86 7.79
N ASN A 121 -49.50 38.16 7.68
CA ASN A 121 -50.06 39.52 7.65
C ASN A 121 -51.34 39.59 8.50
N ALA A 122 -52.10 40.69 8.41
CA ALA A 122 -53.33 40.89 9.17
C ALA A 122 -54.46 39.88 8.88
N GLU A 123 -54.45 39.23 7.72
CA GLU A 123 -55.49 38.28 7.28
C GLU A 123 -55.15 36.81 7.60
N GLY A 124 -53.89 36.51 7.92
CA GLY A 124 -53.45 35.17 8.33
C GLY A 124 -51.97 34.89 8.07
N ASN A 125 -51.59 33.62 8.21
CA ASN A 125 -50.25 33.09 7.90
C ASN A 125 -50.31 32.00 6.82
N ASN A 126 -49.17 31.76 6.18
CA ASN A 126 -48.95 30.67 5.24
C ASN A 126 -47.46 30.30 5.23
N ARG A 127 -47.11 29.11 4.75
CA ARG A 127 -45.71 28.66 4.66
C ARG A 127 -45.44 27.78 3.46
N THR A 128 -44.22 27.84 2.95
CA THR A 128 -43.69 26.92 1.92
C THR A 128 -42.40 26.25 2.39
N LYS A 129 -41.97 25.21 1.66
CA LYS A 129 -40.77 24.42 1.95
C LYS A 129 -39.85 24.42 0.73
N LEU A 130 -38.57 24.65 0.95
CA LEU A 130 -37.51 24.62 -0.07
C LEU A 130 -36.41 23.66 0.39
N LYS A 131 -36.04 22.68 -0.44
CA LYS A 131 -34.91 21.79 -0.13
C LYS A 131 -33.60 22.44 -0.58
N LEU A 132 -32.63 22.56 0.32
CA LEU A 132 -31.24 22.83 -0.04
C LEU A 132 -30.50 21.50 -0.23
N ASP A 133 -29.95 21.30 -1.42
CA ASP A 133 -29.19 20.11 -1.82
C ASP A 133 -27.72 20.50 -2.02
N VAL A 134 -26.93 20.34 -0.95
CA VAL A 134 -25.51 20.67 -0.94
C VAL A 134 -24.72 19.51 -1.51
N GLN A 135 -24.09 19.74 -2.65
CA GLN A 135 -23.24 18.78 -3.35
C GLN A 135 -21.79 18.97 -2.92
N TYR A 136 -21.03 17.88 -2.80
CA TYR A 136 -19.67 17.89 -2.27
C TYR A 136 -18.82 16.75 -2.83
N ALA A 137 -17.50 17.02 -2.85
CA ALA A 137 -16.48 16.13 -3.38
C ALA A 137 -16.31 14.84 -2.54
N PRO A 138 -15.96 13.68 -3.14
CA PRO A 138 -15.95 12.40 -2.44
C PRO A 138 -14.83 12.28 -1.39
N THR A 139 -15.19 11.78 -0.21
CA THR A 139 -14.24 11.45 0.87
C THR A 139 -14.16 9.93 1.05
N VAL A 140 -13.07 9.32 0.57
CA VAL A 140 -12.90 7.86 0.51
C VAL A 140 -12.07 7.34 1.68
N ARG A 141 -12.42 6.14 2.20
CA ARG A 141 -11.68 5.42 3.24
C ARG A 141 -11.75 3.91 3.04
N MET A 142 -10.69 3.20 3.41
CA MET A 142 -10.74 1.74 3.56
C MET A 142 -11.55 1.36 4.80
N LYS A 143 -12.34 0.28 4.74
CA LYS A 143 -13.09 -0.27 5.88
C LYS A 143 -12.19 -1.09 6.81
N SER A 144 -11.05 -1.58 6.30
CA SER A 144 -9.97 -2.21 7.07
C SER A 144 -8.66 -2.01 6.32
N ASP A 145 -7.63 -1.57 7.02
CA ASP A 145 -6.28 -1.36 6.50
C ASP A 145 -5.26 -1.56 7.63
N PRO A 146 -4.19 -2.36 7.44
CA PRO A 146 -4.00 -3.30 6.34
C PRO A 146 -4.99 -4.47 6.38
N VAL A 147 -5.31 -5.02 5.21
CA VAL A 147 -6.09 -6.26 5.06
C VAL A 147 -5.14 -7.45 5.20
N TYR A 148 -5.42 -8.36 6.14
CA TYR A 148 -4.68 -9.61 6.30
C TYR A 148 -5.47 -10.79 5.73
N VAL A 149 -4.85 -11.55 4.83
CA VAL A 149 -5.40 -12.78 4.24
C VAL A 149 -4.34 -13.88 4.30
N ASN A 150 -4.72 -15.15 4.34
CA ASN A 150 -3.74 -16.25 4.26
C ASN A 150 -3.54 -16.69 2.80
N LEU A 151 -2.38 -17.27 2.50
CA LEU A 151 -2.07 -17.79 1.17
C LEU A 151 -3.10 -18.86 0.74
N GLY A 152 -3.83 -18.60 -0.34
CA GLY A 152 -4.90 -19.47 -0.87
C GLY A 152 -6.31 -19.15 -0.36
N ASP A 153 -6.48 -18.31 0.67
CA ASP A 153 -7.79 -17.80 1.07
C ASP A 153 -8.28 -16.72 0.07
N THR A 154 -9.51 -16.23 0.25
CA THR A 154 -10.07 -15.08 -0.49
C THR A 154 -9.90 -13.79 0.31
N ALA A 155 -9.56 -12.67 -0.34
CA ALA A 155 -9.45 -11.35 0.29
C ALA A 155 -10.50 -10.37 -0.23
N ASP A 156 -11.16 -9.65 0.67
CA ASP A 156 -12.11 -8.59 0.35
C ASP A 156 -11.51 -7.22 0.70
N LEU A 157 -11.23 -6.40 -0.31
CA LEU A 157 -10.80 -5.02 -0.15
C LEU A 157 -12.00 -4.11 -0.32
N LEU A 158 -12.56 -3.65 0.80
CA LEU A 158 -13.77 -2.83 0.84
C LEU A 158 -13.46 -1.39 1.24
N CYS A 159 -13.75 -0.44 0.35
CA CYS A 159 -13.71 1.00 0.60
C CYS A 159 -15.11 1.63 0.62
N VAL A 160 -15.23 2.79 1.24
CA VAL A 160 -16.48 3.56 1.40
C VAL A 160 -16.21 5.03 1.08
N ALA A 161 -17.09 5.64 0.29
CA ALA A 161 -17.04 7.06 -0.08
C ALA A 161 -18.23 7.84 0.50
N ASP A 162 -17.95 8.97 1.16
CA ASP A 162 -18.96 9.99 1.50
C ASP A 162 -18.99 11.07 0.41
N ALA A 163 -20.10 11.19 -0.33
CA ALA A 163 -20.24 12.08 -1.49
C ALA A 163 -21.72 12.49 -1.71
N ASN A 164 -21.96 13.66 -2.29
CA ASN A 164 -23.26 14.02 -2.89
C ASN A 164 -23.04 14.79 -4.19
N PRO A 165 -23.56 14.35 -5.36
CA PRO A 165 -24.26 13.09 -5.59
C PRO A 165 -23.33 11.87 -5.40
N ILE A 166 -23.93 10.70 -5.17
CA ILE A 166 -23.27 9.40 -5.36
C ILE A 166 -23.59 8.97 -6.80
N THR A 167 -22.65 9.17 -7.73
CA THR A 167 -22.83 8.84 -9.16
C THR A 167 -22.43 7.40 -9.44
N TYR A 168 -23.35 6.64 -10.04
CA TYR A 168 -23.09 5.27 -10.48
C TYR A 168 -22.43 5.24 -11.86
N ARG A 169 -21.46 4.34 -12.05
CA ARG A 169 -21.02 3.88 -13.37
C ARG A 169 -20.51 2.44 -13.28
N GLU A 170 -20.98 1.62 -14.21
CA GLU A 170 -20.53 0.25 -14.46
C GLU A 170 -19.03 0.28 -14.85
N VAL A 171 -18.20 -0.49 -14.14
CA VAL A 171 -16.76 -0.62 -14.39
C VAL A 171 -16.48 -2.08 -14.75
N ASP A 172 -16.05 -2.29 -15.99
CA ASP A 172 -16.07 -3.58 -16.69
C ASP A 172 -14.74 -4.35 -16.57
N ASP A 173 -13.90 -3.99 -15.60
CA ASP A 173 -12.57 -4.59 -15.37
C ASP A 173 -12.33 -4.89 -13.87
N LEU A 174 -12.22 -6.19 -13.56
CA LEU A 174 -11.65 -6.79 -12.34
C LEU A 174 -12.34 -6.61 -10.97
N GLY A 175 -13.38 -5.78 -10.82
CA GLY A 175 -14.12 -5.61 -9.55
C GLY A 175 -15.58 -6.09 -9.62
N GLU A 176 -16.01 -6.93 -8.66
CA GLU A 176 -17.42 -7.33 -8.53
C GLU A 176 -18.18 -6.34 -7.62
N GLN A 177 -19.29 -5.78 -8.12
CA GLN A 177 -19.94 -4.62 -7.49
C GLN A 177 -20.72 -5.00 -6.23
N SER A 178 -20.50 -4.25 -5.14
CA SER A 178 -21.32 -4.31 -3.91
C SER A 178 -22.71 -3.72 -4.11
N GLU A 179 -23.74 -4.33 -3.54
CA GLU A 179 -25.14 -3.85 -3.61
C GLU A 179 -25.39 -2.52 -2.83
N ASP A 180 -24.50 -2.14 -1.91
CA ASP A 180 -24.62 -0.92 -1.09
C ASP A 180 -24.20 0.36 -1.86
N GLU A 181 -24.96 1.44 -1.72
CA GLU A 181 -24.63 2.75 -2.29
C GLU A 181 -23.36 3.35 -1.65
N GLY A 182 -22.43 3.85 -2.50
CA GLY A 182 -21.22 4.53 -2.04
C GLY A 182 -20.10 3.61 -1.54
N THR A 183 -20.21 2.28 -1.70
CA THR A 183 -19.12 1.34 -1.41
C THR A 183 -18.47 0.78 -2.67
N GLY A 184 -17.18 0.45 -2.57
CA GLY A 184 -16.43 -0.26 -3.61
C GLY A 184 -15.78 -1.50 -3.02
N LEU A 185 -15.98 -2.65 -3.66
CA LEU A 185 -15.45 -3.95 -3.25
C LEU A 185 -14.54 -4.52 -4.35
N LEU A 186 -13.36 -5.00 -3.96
CA LEU A 186 -12.53 -5.88 -4.77
C LEU A 186 -12.34 -7.20 -4.02
N THR A 187 -12.93 -8.27 -4.53
CA THR A 187 -12.73 -9.63 -4.03
C THR A 187 -11.65 -10.34 -4.85
N ILE A 188 -10.60 -10.83 -4.18
CA ILE A 188 -9.47 -11.54 -4.78
C ILE A 188 -9.51 -12.99 -4.31
N TYR A 189 -9.90 -13.90 -5.20
CA TYR A 189 -9.95 -15.34 -4.95
C TYR A 189 -8.55 -15.99 -5.00
N GLU A 190 -8.37 -17.09 -4.25
CA GLU A 190 -7.15 -17.92 -4.19
C GLU A 190 -5.84 -17.12 -4.08
N VAL A 191 -5.74 -16.23 -3.08
CA VAL A 191 -4.71 -15.20 -3.01
C VAL A 191 -3.28 -15.77 -2.97
N THR A 192 -2.49 -15.39 -3.98
CA THR A 192 -1.07 -15.75 -4.14
C THR A 192 -0.12 -14.69 -3.56
N ARG A 193 1.17 -15.03 -3.35
CA ARG A 193 2.17 -14.12 -2.72
C ARG A 193 2.39 -12.82 -3.51
N ASP A 194 2.24 -12.87 -4.83
CA ASP A 194 2.38 -11.76 -5.78
C ASP A 194 1.22 -10.76 -5.75
N ARG A 195 0.09 -11.09 -5.10
CA ARG A 195 -1.00 -10.13 -4.83
C ARG A 195 -0.74 -9.25 -3.61
N ALA A 196 0.30 -9.52 -2.81
CA ALA A 196 0.65 -8.66 -1.68
C ALA A 196 1.19 -7.31 -2.19
N GLY A 197 0.57 -6.21 -1.76
CA GLY A 197 0.89 -4.88 -2.29
C GLY A 197 -0.02 -3.79 -1.74
N PHE A 198 0.06 -2.60 -2.35
CA PHE A 198 -0.89 -1.51 -2.13
C PHE A 198 -1.93 -1.50 -3.25
N TYR A 199 -3.16 -1.15 -2.89
CA TYR A 199 -4.31 -1.07 -3.79
C TYR A 199 -4.96 0.31 -3.65
N GLN A 200 -5.30 0.96 -4.76
CA GLN A 200 -5.91 2.28 -4.75
C GLN A 200 -7.43 2.18 -5.01
N CYS A 201 -8.22 2.73 -4.10
CA CYS A 201 -9.65 2.95 -4.31
C CYS A 201 -9.91 4.43 -4.61
N THR A 202 -10.57 4.70 -5.74
CA THR A 202 -10.91 6.05 -6.18
C THR A 202 -12.42 6.24 -6.33
N ALA A 203 -12.90 7.45 -6.05
CA ALA A 203 -14.28 7.87 -6.28
C ALA A 203 -14.31 9.31 -6.77
N ASP A 204 -15.02 9.56 -7.86
CA ASP A 204 -15.29 10.89 -8.39
C ASP A 204 -16.77 11.01 -8.75
N ASN A 205 -17.38 12.16 -8.40
CA ASN A 205 -18.77 12.48 -8.69
C ASN A 205 -18.93 13.73 -9.58
N GLY A 206 -17.84 14.21 -10.17
CA GLY A 206 -17.79 15.43 -10.98
C GLY A 206 -17.45 16.68 -10.18
N ILE A 207 -17.28 16.57 -8.86
CA ILE A 207 -16.95 17.69 -7.96
C ILE A 207 -15.52 17.48 -7.46
N ALA A 208 -14.62 18.35 -7.91
CA ALA A 208 -13.21 18.27 -7.56
C ALA A 208 -12.95 18.66 -6.09
N PRO A 209 -11.97 18.04 -5.42
CA PRO A 209 -11.08 16.99 -5.92
C PRO A 209 -11.71 15.58 -5.86
N PRO A 210 -11.38 14.65 -6.78
CA PRO A 210 -11.71 13.24 -6.62
C PRO A 210 -11.14 12.69 -5.32
N GLY A 211 -11.91 11.83 -4.66
CA GLY A 211 -11.46 11.11 -3.47
C GLY A 211 -10.61 9.90 -3.85
N SER A 212 -9.49 9.69 -3.16
CA SER A 212 -8.62 8.54 -3.37
C SER A 212 -7.98 8.10 -2.05
N VAL A 213 -7.85 6.80 -1.85
CA VAL A 213 -7.16 6.19 -0.70
C VAL A 213 -6.37 4.96 -1.15
N GLU A 214 -5.22 4.75 -0.53
CA GLU A 214 -4.45 3.52 -0.66
C GLU A 214 -4.74 2.60 0.55
N GLY A 215 -4.82 1.29 0.31
CA GLY A 215 -4.88 0.27 1.36
C GLY A 215 -3.92 -0.89 1.06
N GLN A 216 -3.37 -1.51 2.10
CA GLN A 216 -2.35 -2.55 1.96
C GLN A 216 -2.92 -3.96 2.13
N LEU A 217 -2.67 -4.84 1.17
CA LEU A 217 -2.96 -6.28 1.28
C LEU A 217 -1.71 -7.05 1.74
N ILE A 218 -1.82 -7.71 2.89
CA ILE A 218 -0.74 -8.50 3.51
C ILE A 218 -1.10 -9.99 3.49
N VAL A 219 -0.46 -10.72 2.57
CA VAL A 219 -0.61 -12.17 2.43
C VAL A 219 0.25 -12.90 3.46
N ARG A 220 -0.39 -13.68 4.33
CA ARG A 220 0.21 -14.46 5.42
C ARG A 220 0.53 -15.89 4.98
N PHE A 221 1.71 -16.38 5.33
CA PHE A 221 2.17 -17.73 5.06
C PHE A 221 3.21 -18.22 6.07
N ALA A 222 3.27 -19.54 6.27
CA ALA A 222 4.26 -20.19 7.13
C ALA A 222 5.69 -19.92 6.62
N PRO A 223 6.72 -19.92 7.50
CA PRO A 223 8.07 -19.62 7.07
C PRO A 223 8.60 -20.74 6.17
N GLU A 224 9.20 -20.37 5.06
CA GLU A 224 9.82 -21.27 4.10
C GLU A 224 11.34 -21.06 4.13
N LEU A 225 12.09 -22.08 4.58
CA LEU A 225 13.54 -22.02 4.67
C LEU A 225 14.21 -22.26 3.33
N GLN A 226 15.22 -21.44 3.01
CA GLN A 226 16.05 -21.66 1.83
C GLN A 226 16.86 -22.95 1.94
N LYS A 227 16.82 -23.75 0.88
CA LYS A 227 17.38 -25.11 0.84
C LYS A 227 18.35 -25.24 -0.33
N GLY A 228 19.55 -25.75 -0.06
CA GLY A 228 20.63 -25.92 -1.04
C GLY A 228 21.94 -26.35 -0.37
N PRO A 229 22.97 -26.78 -1.12
CA PRO A 229 24.25 -27.21 -0.55
C PRO A 229 24.89 -26.18 0.38
N GLN A 230 24.90 -24.91 -0.04
CA GLN A 230 25.43 -23.76 0.69
C GLN A 230 24.64 -23.40 1.97
N TRP A 231 23.39 -23.84 2.07
CA TRP A 231 22.54 -23.61 3.26
C TRP A 231 22.56 -24.78 4.25
N ARG A 232 23.12 -25.93 3.88
CA ARG A 232 23.13 -27.17 4.68
C ARG A 232 24.49 -27.58 5.23
N LYS A 233 25.55 -26.88 4.83
CA LYS A 233 26.91 -27.09 5.32
C LYS A 233 27.55 -25.73 5.65
N VAL A 234 28.33 -25.72 6.72
CA VAL A 234 29.23 -24.63 7.09
C VAL A 234 30.53 -25.28 7.59
N ALA A 235 31.67 -24.65 7.36
CA ALA A 235 32.95 -25.19 7.82
C ALA A 235 33.85 -24.10 8.37
N SER A 236 34.59 -24.44 9.43
CA SER A 236 35.60 -23.59 10.05
C SER A 236 36.70 -24.45 10.66
N ARG A 237 37.75 -23.82 11.20
CA ARG A 237 38.86 -24.54 11.85
C ARG A 237 38.52 -24.82 13.30
N GLY A 238 38.44 -26.11 13.63
CA GLY A 238 38.24 -26.61 14.98
C GLY A 238 39.44 -26.50 15.92
N ASP A 239 40.33 -25.53 15.70
CA ASP A 239 41.55 -25.30 16.48
C ASP A 239 41.36 -24.31 17.65
N GLY A 240 40.15 -23.75 17.79
CA GLY A 240 39.81 -22.78 18.83
C GLY A 240 40.27 -21.35 18.52
N THR A 241 40.62 -21.02 17.28
CA THR A 241 41.06 -19.67 16.85
C THR A 241 40.17 -19.02 15.80
N ASN A 242 39.20 -19.75 15.26
CA ASN A 242 38.22 -19.24 14.29
C ASN A 242 36.78 -19.50 14.76
N ASP A 243 35.90 -18.59 14.39
CA ASP A 243 34.45 -18.70 14.62
C ASP A 243 33.77 -19.39 13.43
N ALA A 244 32.49 -19.75 13.57
CA ALA A 244 31.65 -20.19 12.45
C ALA A 244 30.28 -19.53 12.49
N ASN A 245 29.89 -18.89 11.40
CA ASN A 245 28.57 -18.28 11.25
C ASN A 245 27.61 -19.30 10.63
N VAL A 246 26.77 -19.92 11.45
CA VAL A 246 25.72 -20.83 10.97
C VAL A 246 24.52 -19.98 10.53
N VAL A 247 24.36 -19.79 9.22
CA VAL A 247 23.34 -18.89 8.65
C VAL A 247 22.08 -19.67 8.25
N CYS A 248 20.93 -19.17 8.66
CA CYS A 248 19.62 -19.71 8.35
C CYS A 248 18.69 -18.61 7.83
N GLN A 249 18.16 -18.75 6.61
CA GLN A 249 17.32 -17.73 5.96
C GLN A 249 15.94 -18.30 5.60
N ALA A 250 14.88 -17.60 6.01
CA ALA A 250 13.48 -17.94 5.78
C ALA A 250 12.72 -16.79 5.11
N GLN A 251 11.73 -17.10 4.28
CA GLN A 251 10.70 -16.14 3.86
C GLN A 251 9.40 -16.42 4.60
N GLY A 252 8.74 -15.43 5.20
CA GLY A 252 7.48 -15.66 5.93
C GLY A 252 6.77 -14.39 6.41
N VAL A 253 5.46 -14.47 6.57
CA VAL A 253 4.58 -13.38 7.04
C VAL A 253 3.47 -13.97 7.93
N PRO A 254 3.22 -13.51 9.17
CA PRO A 254 3.91 -12.44 9.91
C PRO A 254 5.39 -12.73 10.21
N ARG A 255 6.04 -11.80 10.94
CA ARG A 255 7.45 -11.84 11.33
C ARG A 255 7.91 -13.24 11.75
N VAL A 256 8.99 -13.70 11.15
CA VAL A 256 9.59 -15.00 11.44
C VAL A 256 10.49 -14.90 12.67
N HIS A 257 10.33 -15.84 13.59
CA HIS A 257 11.20 -16.07 14.74
C HIS A 257 12.02 -17.35 14.52
N PHE A 258 13.24 -17.36 15.03
CA PHE A 258 14.15 -18.50 14.93
C PHE A 258 14.40 -19.13 16.29
N THR A 259 14.72 -20.43 16.29
CA THR A 259 15.28 -21.15 17.44
C THR A 259 16.31 -22.16 16.92
N TRP A 260 17.34 -22.40 17.72
CA TRP A 260 18.47 -23.26 17.35
C TRP A 260 18.58 -24.45 18.30
N ALA A 261 18.88 -25.62 17.74
CA ALA A 261 19.28 -26.81 18.48
C ALA A 261 20.59 -27.38 17.93
N LYS A 262 21.46 -27.90 18.80
CA LYS A 262 22.73 -28.55 18.47
C LYS A 262 22.63 -30.03 18.84
N ASN A 263 22.76 -30.91 17.84
CA ASN A 263 22.52 -32.35 17.96
C ASN A 263 21.17 -32.69 18.63
N GLY A 264 20.12 -31.91 18.34
CA GLY A 264 18.76 -32.08 18.89
C GLY A 264 18.48 -31.40 20.24
N PHE A 265 19.48 -30.85 20.93
CA PHE A 265 19.30 -30.12 22.19
C PHE A 265 19.28 -28.60 21.95
N PRO A 266 18.37 -27.82 22.56
CA PRO A 266 18.33 -26.37 22.40
C PRO A 266 19.68 -25.68 22.71
N VAL A 267 20.04 -24.69 21.90
CA VAL A 267 21.24 -23.87 22.14
C VAL A 267 20.94 -22.83 23.22
N ASP A 268 21.74 -22.84 24.28
CA ASP A 268 21.72 -21.81 25.32
C ASP A 268 22.46 -20.55 24.85
N LEU A 269 21.70 -19.50 24.51
CA LEU A 269 22.22 -18.18 24.12
C LEU A 269 22.70 -17.34 25.32
N GLY A 270 22.54 -17.82 26.56
CA GLY A 270 23.21 -17.27 27.73
C GLY A 270 24.69 -17.68 27.82
N ASN A 271 25.12 -18.65 27.01
CA ASN A 271 26.50 -19.12 26.95
C ASN A 271 27.32 -18.24 25.98
N PRO A 272 28.41 -17.58 26.42
CA PRO A 272 29.21 -16.66 25.59
C PRO A 272 30.00 -17.34 24.45
N ARG A 273 29.80 -18.65 24.22
CA ARG A 273 30.24 -19.36 23.01
C ARG A 273 29.28 -19.23 21.83
N TYR A 274 28.07 -18.70 22.04
CA TYR A 274 27.06 -18.52 21.00
C TYR A 274 26.55 -17.08 21.00
N GLU A 275 26.50 -16.47 19.82
CA GLU A 275 25.88 -15.16 19.60
C GLU A 275 24.87 -15.31 18.45
N GLU A 276 23.61 -14.93 18.66
CA GLU A 276 22.60 -14.89 17.59
C GLU A 276 22.39 -13.45 17.12
N LYS A 277 22.52 -13.23 15.81
CA LYS A 277 22.13 -11.98 15.14
C LYS A 277 20.97 -12.26 14.19
N MET A 278 19.92 -11.45 14.27
CA MET A 278 18.82 -11.45 13.30
C MET A 278 18.91 -10.25 12.34
N GLU A 279 18.61 -10.49 11.07
CA GLU A 279 18.52 -9.50 10.00
C GLU A 279 17.21 -9.68 9.23
N VAL A 280 16.53 -8.60 8.86
CA VAL A 280 15.20 -8.66 8.22
C VAL A 280 15.14 -7.67 7.06
N THR A 281 14.68 -8.15 5.90
CA THR A 281 14.57 -7.39 4.65
C THR A 281 13.27 -7.78 3.94
N GLY A 282 12.23 -6.95 4.10
CA GLY A 282 10.89 -7.26 3.61
C GLY A 282 10.33 -8.53 4.26
N THR A 283 9.93 -9.51 3.44
CA THR A 283 9.44 -10.82 3.91
C THR A 283 10.56 -11.82 4.23
N VAL A 284 11.82 -11.50 3.88
CA VAL A 284 12.99 -12.35 4.13
C VAL A 284 13.58 -12.04 5.50
N HIS A 285 13.79 -13.07 6.30
CA HIS A 285 14.35 -13.03 7.63
C HIS A 285 15.57 -13.95 7.68
N THR A 286 16.65 -13.52 8.31
CA THR A 286 17.88 -14.29 8.47
C THR A 286 18.27 -14.34 9.94
N SER A 287 18.56 -15.53 10.46
CA SER A 287 19.28 -15.72 11.72
C SER A 287 20.70 -16.20 11.43
N ILE A 288 21.66 -15.63 12.13
CA ILE A 288 23.07 -15.98 12.08
C ILE A 288 23.48 -16.39 13.49
N LEU A 289 23.73 -17.68 13.70
CA LEU A 289 24.29 -18.21 14.94
C LEU A 289 25.82 -18.27 14.81
N THR A 290 26.52 -17.33 15.42
CA THR A 290 27.98 -17.34 15.54
C THR A 290 28.39 -18.33 16.63
N VAL A 291 29.12 -19.38 16.24
CA VAL A 291 29.79 -20.32 17.15
C VAL A 291 31.22 -19.83 17.38
N ILE A 292 31.48 -19.28 18.56
CA ILE A 292 32.75 -18.60 18.88
C ILE A 292 33.84 -19.61 19.27
N ASN A 293 35.05 -19.43 18.73
CA ASN A 293 36.22 -20.28 18.90
C ASN A 293 35.91 -21.78 18.74
N VAL A 294 35.60 -22.18 17.51
CA VAL A 294 35.16 -23.54 17.12
C VAL A 294 36.19 -24.58 17.56
N SER A 295 35.74 -25.61 18.25
CA SER A 295 36.56 -26.76 18.66
C SER A 295 36.09 -28.04 17.95
N ALA A 296 37.02 -28.74 17.30
CA ALA A 296 36.73 -29.99 16.59
C ALA A 296 36.13 -31.08 17.49
N ALA A 297 36.40 -31.03 18.80
CA ALA A 297 35.90 -31.99 19.79
C ALA A 297 34.50 -31.66 20.34
N LEU A 298 33.98 -30.46 20.11
CA LEU A 298 32.74 -29.96 20.72
C LEU A 298 31.70 -29.44 19.71
N ASP A 299 32.14 -28.96 18.55
CA ASP A 299 31.31 -28.11 17.67
C ASP A 299 31.06 -28.67 16.27
N TYR A 300 31.83 -29.67 15.83
CA TYR A 300 31.50 -30.41 14.61
C TYR A 300 30.25 -31.26 14.87
N ALA A 301 29.10 -30.73 14.47
CA ALA A 301 27.77 -31.10 14.93
C ALA A 301 26.71 -30.74 13.88
N ILE A 302 25.49 -31.23 14.07
CA ILE A 302 24.32 -30.75 13.31
C ILE A 302 23.66 -29.64 14.13
N PHE A 303 23.52 -28.47 13.51
CA PHE A 303 22.74 -27.35 14.02
C PHE A 303 21.39 -27.32 13.28
N THR A 304 20.32 -27.63 13.99
CA THR A 304 18.94 -27.57 13.48
C THR A 304 18.41 -26.16 13.72
N CYS A 305 18.19 -25.41 12.64
CA CYS A 305 17.45 -24.16 12.67
C CYS A 305 15.95 -24.45 12.55
N THR A 306 15.13 -23.83 13.40
CA THR A 306 13.66 -23.87 13.32
C THR A 306 13.10 -22.46 13.15
N ALA A 307 12.58 -22.16 11.96
CA ALA A 307 11.89 -20.91 11.66
C ALA A 307 10.38 -21.07 11.92
N HIS A 308 9.75 -20.14 12.63
CA HIS A 308 8.33 -20.21 12.98
C HIS A 308 7.66 -18.82 13.00
N ASN A 309 6.35 -18.79 12.71
CA ASN A 309 5.46 -17.65 12.91
C ASN A 309 4.04 -18.17 13.25
N SER A 310 3.02 -17.31 13.30
CA SER A 310 1.64 -17.70 13.59
C SER A 310 1.01 -18.65 12.56
N MET A 311 1.58 -18.76 11.36
CA MET A 311 1.06 -19.56 10.25
C MET A 311 1.68 -20.96 10.17
N GLY A 312 2.79 -21.21 10.88
CA GLY A 312 3.45 -22.51 10.89
C GLY A 312 4.95 -22.43 11.18
N LYS A 313 5.67 -23.50 10.83
CA LYS A 313 7.12 -23.63 11.01
C LYS A 313 7.76 -24.50 9.94
N ASP A 314 9.05 -24.30 9.74
CA ASP A 314 9.93 -25.11 8.89
C ASP A 314 11.27 -25.33 9.61
N THR A 315 12.01 -26.37 9.23
CA THR A 315 13.23 -26.82 9.92
C THR A 315 14.34 -27.18 8.94
N LEU A 316 15.56 -26.72 9.20
CA LEU A 316 16.74 -26.99 8.38
C LEU A 316 17.91 -27.48 9.24
N ASP A 317 18.39 -28.70 8.94
CA ASP A 317 19.64 -29.22 9.50
C ASP A 317 20.85 -28.70 8.72
N ILE A 318 21.75 -28.05 9.43
CA ILE A 318 22.98 -27.42 8.92
C ILE A 318 24.18 -28.07 9.62
N GLN A 319 25.07 -28.70 8.85
CA GLN A 319 26.21 -29.43 9.41
C GLN A 319 27.45 -28.52 9.52
N LEU A 320 27.96 -28.33 10.74
CA LEU A 320 29.26 -27.68 10.97
C LEU A 320 30.39 -28.71 10.87
N LEU A 321 31.33 -28.44 9.98
CA LEU A 321 32.42 -29.32 9.58
C LEU A 321 33.80 -28.64 9.72
N SER A 322 34.86 -29.44 9.57
CA SER A 322 36.21 -28.92 9.34
C SER A 322 36.36 -28.36 7.94
N THR A 323 37.17 -27.30 7.77
CA THR A 323 37.55 -26.81 6.44
C THR A 323 38.17 -27.92 5.59
N ASN A 324 37.73 -28.06 4.34
CA ASN A 324 38.09 -29.16 3.44
C ASN A 324 38.18 -28.67 1.98
N HIS A 325 38.53 -29.56 1.05
CA HIS A 325 38.31 -29.32 -0.39
C HIS A 325 36.81 -29.22 -0.71
N PRO A 326 36.42 -28.60 -1.86
CA PRO A 326 35.00 -28.38 -2.17
C PRO A 326 34.25 -29.68 -2.49
N ASP A 327 32.92 -29.65 -2.31
CA ASP A 327 32.02 -30.61 -2.94
C ASP A 327 32.09 -30.46 -4.49
N PRO A 328 31.83 -31.53 -5.27
CA PRO A 328 31.72 -31.42 -6.72
C PRO A 328 30.57 -30.46 -7.14
N PRO A 329 30.72 -29.76 -8.29
CA PRO A 329 29.60 -29.05 -8.90
C PRO A 329 28.46 -29.99 -9.33
N SER A 330 27.30 -29.44 -9.65
CA SER A 330 26.12 -30.20 -10.10
C SER A 330 25.40 -29.52 -11.26
N ASP A 331 24.48 -30.23 -11.92
CA ASP A 331 23.75 -29.75 -13.11
C ASP A 331 24.68 -29.20 -14.21
N LEU A 332 25.71 -29.96 -14.55
CA LEU A 332 26.66 -29.58 -15.59
C LEU A 332 26.00 -29.73 -16.97
N LYS A 333 25.69 -28.61 -17.60
CA LYS A 333 24.93 -28.52 -18.86
C LYS A 333 25.67 -27.74 -19.95
N LEU A 334 25.27 -28.01 -21.18
CA LEU A 334 25.79 -27.40 -22.40
C LEU A 334 24.85 -26.24 -22.79
N LEU A 335 25.37 -25.02 -22.92
CA LEU A 335 24.57 -23.84 -23.29
C LEU A 335 24.69 -23.48 -24.78
N ARG A 336 25.90 -23.52 -25.34
CA ARG A 336 26.19 -23.09 -26.71
C ARG A 336 27.33 -23.90 -27.31
N VAL A 337 27.26 -24.11 -28.62
CA VAL A 337 28.30 -24.71 -29.45
C VAL A 337 28.49 -23.81 -30.66
N ASP A 338 29.74 -23.46 -30.95
CA ASP A 338 30.17 -22.81 -32.18
C ASP A 338 31.18 -23.71 -32.92
N HIS A 339 31.70 -23.25 -34.05
CA HIS A 339 32.76 -23.95 -34.77
C HIS A 339 34.12 -23.96 -34.03
N ASN A 340 34.34 -23.03 -33.09
CA ASN A 340 35.61 -22.90 -32.35
C ASN A 340 35.43 -22.75 -30.83
N SER A 341 34.21 -22.88 -30.32
CA SER A 341 33.89 -22.61 -28.92
C SER A 341 32.76 -23.49 -28.37
N VAL A 342 32.78 -23.74 -27.06
CA VAL A 342 31.72 -24.44 -26.31
C VAL A 342 31.47 -23.70 -25.00
N THR A 343 30.22 -23.31 -24.74
CA THR A 343 29.80 -22.70 -23.47
C THR A 343 29.14 -23.75 -22.57
N LEU A 344 29.62 -23.83 -21.34
CA LEU A 344 29.15 -24.70 -20.27
C LEU A 344 28.54 -23.88 -19.13
N GLU A 345 27.61 -24.49 -18.38
CA GLU A 345 27.03 -23.95 -17.15
C GLU A 345 26.92 -25.07 -16.09
N TRP A 346 27.04 -24.72 -14.81
CA TRP A 346 26.86 -25.63 -13.67
C TRP A 346 26.37 -24.90 -12.42
N MET A 347 25.75 -25.62 -11.49
CA MET A 347 25.54 -25.16 -10.12
C MET A 347 26.77 -25.45 -9.24
N PRO A 348 27.17 -24.52 -8.34
CA PRO A 348 28.31 -24.69 -7.45
C PRO A 348 28.01 -25.72 -6.34
N GLY A 349 29.05 -26.46 -5.92
CA GLY A 349 29.02 -27.25 -4.69
C GLY A 349 29.23 -26.38 -3.44
N PHE A 350 29.11 -26.99 -2.26
CA PHE A 350 29.62 -26.36 -1.02
C PHE A 350 31.14 -26.18 -1.12
N ASP A 351 31.64 -24.99 -0.78
CA ASP A 351 33.02 -24.56 -1.03
C ASP A 351 34.07 -25.18 -0.08
N GLY A 352 33.64 -25.89 0.96
CA GLY A 352 34.53 -26.43 1.98
C GLY A 352 34.89 -25.42 3.09
N GLY A 353 34.20 -24.28 3.17
CA GLY A 353 34.48 -23.17 4.11
C GLY A 353 35.63 -22.26 3.68
N LEU A 354 36.03 -22.34 2.41
CA LEU A 354 37.18 -21.62 1.84
C LEU A 354 36.89 -21.30 0.37
N THR A 355 37.23 -20.07 -0.07
CA THR A 355 36.93 -19.57 -1.42
C THR A 355 37.29 -20.58 -2.52
N GLN A 356 36.28 -21.03 -3.26
CA GLN A 356 36.41 -21.95 -4.39
C GLN A 356 36.48 -21.22 -5.73
N ASN A 357 37.24 -21.83 -6.65
CA ASN A 357 37.34 -21.51 -8.06
C ASN A 357 36.87 -22.73 -8.88
N PHE A 358 36.65 -22.60 -10.19
CA PHE A 358 36.33 -23.73 -11.07
C PHE A 358 37.38 -23.99 -12.14
N ARG A 359 37.52 -25.26 -12.55
CA ARG A 359 38.42 -25.73 -13.62
C ARG A 359 37.64 -26.61 -14.59
N VAL A 360 37.79 -26.34 -15.88
CA VAL A 360 37.25 -27.18 -16.96
C VAL A 360 38.36 -28.09 -17.49
N ARG A 361 38.16 -29.40 -17.41
CA ARG A 361 38.98 -30.42 -18.07
C ARG A 361 38.31 -30.79 -19.39
N TYR A 362 39.07 -30.80 -20.49
CA TYR A 362 38.55 -31.17 -21.81
C TYR A 362 39.57 -31.92 -22.67
N GLN A 363 39.09 -32.73 -23.61
CA GLN A 363 39.92 -33.42 -24.61
C GLN A 363 39.12 -33.66 -25.89
N TRP A 364 39.78 -33.76 -27.05
CA TRP A 364 39.11 -34.24 -28.27
C TRP A 364 39.04 -35.77 -28.29
N ALA A 365 38.09 -36.32 -29.05
CA ALA A 365 37.90 -37.75 -29.22
C ALA A 365 39.15 -38.39 -29.86
N GLY A 366 39.68 -39.44 -29.23
CA GLY A 366 40.95 -40.08 -29.63
C GLY A 366 42.22 -39.45 -29.05
N SER A 367 42.13 -38.33 -28.33
CA SER A 367 43.25 -37.85 -27.49
C SER A 367 43.47 -38.78 -26.30
N ALA A 368 44.74 -39.02 -25.97
CA ALA A 368 45.15 -39.60 -24.68
C ALA A 368 45.50 -38.53 -23.62
N SER A 369 45.51 -37.26 -24.01
CA SER A 369 45.90 -36.12 -23.17
C SER A 369 44.71 -35.20 -22.91
N PHE A 370 44.48 -34.91 -21.63
CA PHE A 370 43.56 -33.87 -21.19
C PHE A 370 44.20 -32.48 -21.26
N MET A 371 43.42 -31.50 -21.66
CA MET A 371 43.67 -30.07 -21.49
C MET A 371 42.84 -29.54 -20.33
N TYR A 372 43.29 -28.43 -19.75
CA TYR A 372 42.65 -27.79 -18.61
C TYR A 372 42.59 -26.28 -18.83
N VAL A 373 41.52 -25.65 -18.36
CA VAL A 373 41.39 -24.18 -18.31
C VAL A 373 40.74 -23.78 -16.99
N ASP A 374 41.36 -22.82 -16.32
CA ASP A 374 40.81 -22.23 -15.09
C ASP A 374 39.78 -21.17 -15.45
N VAL A 375 38.63 -21.22 -14.77
CA VAL A 375 37.48 -20.36 -15.05
C VAL A 375 37.77 -18.94 -14.56
N PHE A 376 37.48 -17.95 -15.42
CA PHE A 376 37.65 -16.54 -15.09
C PHE A 376 36.38 -15.73 -15.45
N PRO A 377 35.84 -14.90 -14.54
CA PRO A 377 36.28 -14.70 -13.15
C PRO A 377 36.08 -15.98 -12.30
N PRO A 378 36.84 -16.18 -11.20
CA PRO A 378 36.89 -17.47 -10.50
C PRO A 378 35.55 -17.99 -9.96
N THR A 379 34.63 -17.09 -9.65
CA THR A 379 33.27 -17.38 -9.17
C THR A 379 32.24 -17.61 -10.28
N ALA A 380 32.63 -17.54 -11.56
CA ALA A 380 31.70 -17.75 -12.67
C ALA A 380 31.24 -19.22 -12.74
N THR A 381 29.93 -19.40 -12.86
CA THR A 381 29.24 -20.69 -13.06
C THR A 381 28.87 -20.96 -14.51
N VAL A 382 29.21 -20.02 -15.41
CA VAL A 382 29.08 -20.11 -16.87
C VAL A 382 30.43 -19.80 -17.48
N TYR A 383 30.93 -20.62 -18.41
CA TYR A 383 32.22 -20.40 -19.04
C TYR A 383 32.28 -20.93 -20.48
N THR A 384 32.95 -20.18 -21.37
CA THR A 384 33.17 -20.57 -22.76
C THR A 384 34.60 -21.00 -22.99
N VAL A 385 34.80 -22.27 -23.31
CA VAL A 385 36.10 -22.79 -23.79
C VAL A 385 36.23 -22.42 -25.26
N THR A 386 37.28 -21.68 -25.62
CA THR A 386 37.54 -21.17 -26.98
C THR A 386 38.80 -21.80 -27.57
N GLY A 387 39.04 -21.60 -28.87
CA GLY A 387 40.21 -22.16 -29.56
C GLY A 387 40.10 -23.66 -29.86
N LEU A 388 38.87 -24.18 -29.89
CA LEU A 388 38.57 -25.55 -30.29
C LEU A 388 38.69 -25.69 -31.82
N ASN A 389 39.02 -26.89 -32.29
CA ASN A 389 38.98 -27.20 -33.72
C ASN A 389 37.52 -27.35 -34.19
N PRO A 390 37.17 -26.90 -35.40
CA PRO A 390 35.90 -27.19 -36.06
C PRO A 390 35.67 -28.68 -36.31
N SER A 391 34.41 -29.07 -36.52
CA SER A 391 33.98 -30.43 -36.88
C SER A 391 34.49 -31.54 -35.94
N THR A 392 34.89 -31.20 -34.72
CA THR A 392 35.68 -32.04 -33.82
C THR A 392 34.91 -32.38 -32.55
N THR A 393 34.80 -33.66 -32.22
CA THR A 393 34.15 -34.11 -30.98
C THR A 393 35.08 -33.90 -29.79
N TYR A 394 34.57 -33.21 -28.77
CA TYR A 394 35.22 -32.96 -27.48
C TYR A 394 34.42 -33.55 -26.32
N ASN A 395 35.14 -33.96 -25.28
CA ASN A 395 34.63 -34.41 -23.99
C ASN A 395 34.98 -33.37 -22.93
N PHE A 396 34.00 -32.88 -22.16
CA PHE A 396 34.17 -31.88 -21.09
C PHE A 396 33.75 -32.41 -19.72
N SER A 397 34.47 -32.00 -18.67
CA SER A 397 34.10 -32.16 -17.26
C SER A 397 34.52 -30.90 -16.48
N VAL A 398 33.80 -30.54 -15.42
CA VAL A 398 34.13 -29.39 -14.55
C VAL A 398 34.33 -29.86 -13.11
N ASN A 399 35.34 -29.34 -12.41
CA ASN A 399 35.52 -29.51 -10.97
C ASN A 399 35.78 -28.16 -10.27
N ALA A 400 35.63 -28.15 -8.95
CA ALA A 400 35.88 -27.02 -8.08
C ALA A 400 37.24 -27.16 -7.37
N ILE A 401 37.88 -26.06 -7.00
CA ILE A 401 39.21 -26.03 -6.39
C ILE A 401 39.26 -24.95 -5.31
N ASN A 402 39.76 -25.28 -4.13
CA ASN A 402 40.13 -24.30 -3.11
C ASN A 402 41.57 -24.58 -2.58
N THR A 403 41.99 -23.90 -1.52
CA THR A 403 43.34 -24.04 -0.94
C THR A 403 43.61 -25.37 -0.22
N MET A 404 42.59 -26.21 -0.01
CA MET A 404 42.71 -27.57 0.54
C MET A 404 42.76 -28.66 -0.53
N GLY A 405 42.36 -28.38 -1.78
CA GLY A 405 42.45 -29.32 -2.90
C GLY A 405 41.39 -29.11 -3.99
N GLU A 406 41.37 -30.04 -4.95
CA GLU A 406 40.34 -30.14 -5.99
C GLU A 406 39.20 -31.08 -5.57
N SER A 407 37.98 -30.79 -6.03
CA SER A 407 36.83 -31.69 -5.93
C SER A 407 36.88 -32.79 -7.01
N SER A 408 36.02 -33.80 -6.86
CA SER A 408 35.64 -34.65 -7.99
C SER A 408 34.90 -33.85 -9.08
N TYR A 409 34.75 -34.44 -10.27
CA TYR A 409 34.08 -33.77 -11.38
C TYR A 409 32.56 -33.85 -11.22
N ALA A 410 31.87 -32.84 -11.75
CA ALA A 410 30.45 -32.61 -11.60
C ALA A 410 29.57 -33.82 -11.98
N ASP A 411 28.38 -33.90 -11.38
CA ASP A 411 27.37 -34.93 -11.63
C ASP A 411 27.94 -36.37 -11.59
N ASN A 412 28.71 -36.69 -10.54
CA ASN A 412 29.40 -37.98 -10.34
C ASN A 412 30.41 -38.34 -11.46
N ASN A 413 31.26 -37.38 -11.85
CA ASN A 413 32.21 -37.47 -12.96
C ASN A 413 31.56 -37.62 -14.36
N LYS A 414 30.45 -36.92 -14.59
CA LYS A 414 29.83 -36.77 -15.90
C LYS A 414 30.81 -36.23 -16.94
N ILE A 415 30.65 -36.70 -18.17
CA ILE A 415 31.36 -36.23 -19.34
C ILE A 415 30.32 -35.71 -20.33
N LEU A 416 30.39 -34.42 -20.67
CA LEU A 416 29.61 -33.86 -21.77
C LEU A 416 30.39 -34.07 -23.07
N THR A 417 29.90 -34.96 -23.94
CA THR A 417 30.44 -35.17 -25.29
C THR A 417 29.68 -34.30 -26.29
N VAL A 418 30.39 -33.51 -27.09
CA VAL A 418 29.81 -32.58 -28.06
C VAL A 418 30.75 -32.39 -29.25
N THR A 419 30.21 -32.27 -30.47
CA THR A 419 30.99 -31.93 -31.67
C THR A 419 30.83 -30.45 -31.96
N THR A 420 31.95 -29.74 -32.15
CA THR A 420 31.95 -28.34 -32.63
C THR A 420 31.33 -28.24 -34.02
N GLY A 421 30.77 -27.07 -34.34
CA GLY A 421 30.24 -26.81 -35.67
C GLY A 421 31.31 -26.91 -36.77
N ASP A 422 30.87 -27.10 -38.00
CA ASP A 422 31.73 -26.87 -39.17
C ASP A 422 32.06 -25.38 -39.29
N VAL A 423 33.16 -25.03 -39.94
CA VAL A 423 33.35 -23.64 -40.41
C VAL A 423 32.37 -23.43 -41.55
N GLU A 424 31.39 -22.55 -41.37
CA GLU A 424 30.65 -22.01 -42.51
C GLU A 424 31.66 -21.33 -43.43
N GLU A 425 31.85 -21.87 -44.64
CA GLU A 425 32.69 -21.22 -45.64
C GLU A 425 32.12 -19.82 -45.90
N ALA A 426 32.96 -18.79 -45.69
CA ALA A 426 32.63 -17.46 -46.16
C ALA A 426 32.44 -17.55 -47.67
N VAL A 427 31.20 -17.32 -48.14
CA VAL A 427 30.81 -17.53 -49.55
C VAL A 427 31.51 -16.51 -50.44
N ASP A 428 32.72 -16.84 -50.87
CA ASP A 428 33.56 -16.05 -51.77
C ASP A 428 33.03 -16.21 -53.21
N GLY A 429 31.88 -15.58 -53.47
CA GLY A 429 30.96 -16.00 -54.52
C GLY A 429 30.13 -14.89 -55.16
N VAL A 430 30.66 -13.65 -55.26
CA VAL A 430 30.02 -12.57 -56.03
C VAL A 430 30.98 -12.03 -57.09
N SER A 431 30.73 -12.40 -58.34
CA SER A 431 31.35 -11.79 -59.52
C SER A 431 30.76 -10.39 -59.77
N PRO A 432 31.55 -9.38 -60.21
CA PRO A 432 31.07 -8.01 -60.34
C PRO A 432 30.22 -7.78 -61.60
N ALA A 433 28.96 -8.20 -61.57
CA ALA A 433 27.94 -7.88 -62.58
C ALA A 433 26.53 -7.91 -61.98
N ASP A 434 26.12 -6.80 -61.35
CA ASP A 434 24.86 -6.09 -61.65
C ASP A 434 24.65 -4.97 -60.60
N GLN A 435 24.89 -3.72 -61.02
CA GLN A 435 24.50 -2.54 -60.25
C GLN A 435 23.08 -2.13 -60.62
N ASP A 436 22.09 -2.59 -59.85
CA ASP A 436 21.04 -1.69 -59.33
C ASP A 436 20.07 -2.37 -58.34
N SER A 437 19.34 -1.53 -57.58
CA SER A 437 18.08 -1.90 -56.88
C SER A 437 18.13 -2.89 -55.70
N ALA A 438 18.80 -2.52 -54.59
CA ALA A 438 18.56 -3.11 -53.27
C ALA A 438 18.75 -2.16 -52.05
N LEU A 439 18.79 -0.84 -52.25
CA LEU A 439 19.11 0.13 -51.18
C LEU A 439 17.85 0.61 -50.42
N ALA A 440 17.08 -0.31 -49.84
CA ALA A 440 15.89 0.00 -49.06
C ALA A 440 15.61 -1.03 -47.95
N GLY A 441 15.48 -0.56 -46.70
CA GLY A 441 14.67 -1.25 -45.68
C GLY A 441 15.36 -2.16 -44.66
N ARG A 442 16.24 -1.62 -43.82
CA ARG A 442 16.29 -1.90 -42.36
C ARG A 442 17.25 -0.94 -41.64
N GLY A 443 16.72 0.23 -41.25
CA GLY A 443 17.44 1.15 -40.36
C GLY A 443 17.46 0.65 -38.92
N LEU A 444 18.50 1.03 -38.16
CA LEU A 444 18.53 0.83 -36.71
C LEU A 444 17.36 1.58 -36.05
N PRO A 445 16.71 1.03 -35.01
CA PRO A 445 15.59 1.68 -34.35
C PRO A 445 16.03 3.01 -33.73
N ALA A 446 15.24 4.07 -33.95
CA ALA A 446 15.66 5.45 -33.73
C ALA A 446 16.15 5.72 -32.29
N TYR A 447 15.60 5.03 -31.28
CA TYR A 447 16.02 5.19 -29.89
C TYR A 447 17.50 4.84 -29.66
N VAL A 448 18.07 3.88 -30.40
CA VAL A 448 19.49 3.50 -30.30
C VAL A 448 20.39 4.63 -30.83
N VAL A 449 19.98 5.26 -31.93
CA VAL A 449 20.69 6.42 -32.48
C VAL A 449 20.61 7.61 -31.50
N VAL A 450 19.44 7.84 -30.89
CA VAL A 450 19.26 8.88 -29.87
C VAL A 450 20.11 8.59 -28.63
N ILE A 451 20.15 7.36 -28.11
CA ILE A 451 20.98 6.99 -26.95
C ILE A 451 22.47 7.21 -27.24
N LEU A 452 22.96 6.82 -28.41
CA LEU A 452 24.38 7.02 -28.78
C LEU A 452 24.73 8.52 -28.94
N VAL A 453 23.83 9.32 -29.52
CA VAL A 453 24.02 10.77 -29.67
C VAL A 453 23.94 11.50 -28.32
N VAL A 454 22.95 11.18 -27.48
CA VAL A 454 22.77 11.81 -26.15
C VAL A 454 23.87 11.38 -25.17
N GLY A 455 24.22 10.09 -25.14
CA GLY A 455 25.33 9.57 -24.33
C GLY A 455 26.67 10.21 -24.73
N GLY A 456 26.93 10.34 -26.04
CA GLY A 456 28.09 11.06 -26.54
C GLY A 456 28.10 12.54 -26.12
N LEU A 457 26.98 13.25 -26.29
CA LEU A 457 26.86 14.66 -25.88
C LEU A 457 27.09 14.85 -24.38
N LEU A 458 26.53 14.00 -23.51
CA LEU A 458 26.71 14.09 -22.06
C LEU A 458 28.17 13.87 -21.64
N LEU A 459 28.88 12.93 -22.28
CA LEU A 459 30.30 12.67 -22.03
C LEU A 459 31.21 13.85 -22.44
N PHE A 460 30.85 14.61 -23.47
CA PHE A 460 31.60 15.81 -23.88
C PHE A 460 31.21 17.08 -23.11
N LEU A 461 29.95 17.25 -22.71
CA LEU A 461 29.47 18.45 -22.00
C LEU A 461 29.98 18.54 -20.56
N ASN A 462 30.10 17.41 -19.85
CA ASN A 462 30.52 17.38 -18.45
C ASN A 462 31.94 17.96 -18.19
N PRO A 463 33.02 17.52 -18.88
CA PRO A 463 34.36 18.10 -18.69
C PRO A 463 34.45 19.56 -19.15
N LEU A 464 33.73 19.96 -20.20
CA LEU A 464 33.67 21.35 -20.68
C LEU A 464 33.00 22.27 -19.65
N SER A 465 31.91 21.83 -19.02
CA SER A 465 31.25 22.53 -17.91
C SER A 465 32.23 22.80 -16.75
N CYS A 466 32.92 21.76 -16.27
CA CYS A 466 33.92 21.90 -15.22
C CYS A 466 35.06 22.86 -15.59
N PHE A 467 35.55 22.82 -16.84
CA PHE A 467 36.65 23.68 -17.29
C PHE A 467 36.23 25.16 -17.43
N LEU A 468 34.99 25.43 -17.84
CA LEU A 468 34.43 26.78 -17.91
C LEU A 468 34.18 27.36 -16.51
N LEU A 469 33.59 26.58 -15.60
CA LEU A 469 33.40 26.99 -14.19
C LEU A 469 34.73 27.26 -13.49
N ALA A 470 35.76 26.45 -13.74
CA ALA A 470 37.12 26.66 -13.22
C ALA A 470 37.79 27.94 -13.75
N LYS A 471 37.50 28.35 -14.98
CA LYS A 471 37.93 29.66 -15.50
C LYS A 471 37.09 30.82 -14.94
N TRP A 472 35.78 30.65 -14.79
CA TRP A 472 34.89 31.70 -14.27
C TRP A 472 35.25 32.08 -12.82
N LYS A 473 35.49 31.09 -11.94
CA LYS A 473 35.98 31.33 -10.55
C LYS A 473 37.35 32.03 -10.49
N ARG A 474 38.18 31.94 -11.52
CA ARG A 474 39.46 32.68 -11.59
C ARG A 474 39.33 34.10 -12.16
N GLY A 475 38.21 34.42 -12.80
CA GLY A 475 37.96 35.75 -13.39
C GLY A 475 37.58 36.84 -12.39
N TRP A 476 36.96 36.48 -11.26
CA TRP A 476 36.49 37.44 -10.24
C TRP A 476 37.52 37.76 -9.13
N SER A 477 38.65 37.05 -9.05
CA SER A 477 39.65 37.25 -7.99
C SER A 477 40.69 38.35 -8.28
N LEU A 478 40.59 39.05 -9.42
CA LEU A 478 41.71 39.83 -9.98
C LEU A 478 41.31 41.14 -10.70
N LYS A 479 40.24 41.83 -10.26
CA LYS A 479 39.97 43.19 -10.76
C LYS A 479 39.16 44.13 -9.86
N GLU A 480 39.58 44.32 -8.60
CA GLU A 480 39.23 45.53 -7.85
C GLU A 480 40.41 45.96 -6.98
N ASP A 481 41.38 46.62 -7.62
CA ASP A 481 42.69 46.93 -7.06
C ASP A 481 42.87 48.44 -6.85
N THR A 482 43.16 48.81 -5.59
CA THR A 482 43.87 50.02 -5.14
C THR A 482 43.38 51.41 -5.59
N ARG A 483 42.73 52.11 -4.63
CA ARG A 483 43.07 53.49 -4.22
C ARG A 483 42.46 53.80 -2.84
N SER A 484 43.16 54.35 -1.84
CA SER A 484 44.61 54.50 -1.59
C SER A 484 44.83 55.14 -0.20
N ILE A 485 45.90 54.75 0.52
CA ILE A 485 46.58 55.54 1.59
C ILE A 485 45.78 55.73 2.91
N SER A 486 46.31 55.47 4.12
CA SER A 486 47.59 54.85 4.53
C SER A 486 47.61 54.47 6.03
N GLN A 487 48.39 53.43 6.37
CA GLN A 487 49.34 53.27 7.51
C GLN A 487 48.98 53.82 8.92
N GLU A 488 49.19 53.10 10.03
CA GLU A 488 49.76 51.74 10.22
C GLU A 488 49.17 51.06 11.51
N THR A 489 49.80 50.29 12.42
CA THR A 489 51.21 50.01 12.76
C THR A 489 51.42 48.54 13.19
N LYS A 490 51.73 48.24 14.46
CA LYS A 490 52.00 46.89 14.99
C LYS A 490 51.42 46.68 16.39
N SER A 491 51.31 45.40 16.74
CA SER A 491 51.07 44.82 18.07
C SER A 491 51.95 45.39 19.18
N GLU A 492 51.42 45.47 20.42
CA GLU A 492 51.83 44.54 21.49
C GLU A 492 50.85 44.51 22.69
N GLU A 493 51.20 43.73 23.71
CA GLU A 493 50.38 43.25 24.83
C GLU A 493 50.32 44.23 26.02
N GLN A 494 49.15 44.43 26.66
CA GLN A 494 48.93 44.22 28.12
C GLN A 494 47.57 44.67 28.70
N ARG A 495 46.96 43.75 29.47
CA ARG A 495 46.32 43.88 30.80
C ARG A 495 45.72 45.24 31.26
N SER A 496 44.44 45.17 31.67
CA SER A 496 43.84 45.70 32.94
C SER A 496 42.63 46.68 32.87
N THR A 497 41.64 46.36 33.72
CA THR A 497 40.69 47.23 34.45
C THR A 497 39.85 48.32 33.75
N ALA A 498 38.60 47.94 33.46
CA ALA A 498 37.37 48.38 34.18
C ALA A 498 36.75 49.79 34.03
N SER A 499 35.40 49.76 34.07
CA SER A 499 34.46 50.82 34.51
C SER A 499 34.14 51.99 33.54
N GLY A 500 32.99 52.65 33.77
CA GLY A 500 32.54 53.86 33.06
C GLY A 500 31.71 53.61 31.79
N SER A 501 30.43 53.20 31.81
CA SER A 501 29.25 53.87 32.36
C SER A 501 28.77 55.12 31.60
N THR A 502 27.56 55.04 31.00
CA THR A 502 26.58 56.14 30.81
C THR A 502 26.93 57.28 29.81
N ARG A 503 26.00 58.02 29.14
CA ARG A 503 24.51 58.05 29.12
C ARG A 503 23.95 58.87 27.92
N TYR A 504 22.61 58.83 27.73
CA TYR A 504 21.74 59.71 26.91
C TYR A 504 21.94 59.61 25.37
N ALA A 505 20.92 59.38 24.52
CA ALA A 505 19.63 60.09 24.27
C ALA A 505 19.83 61.40 23.47
N SER A 506 18.98 61.80 22.51
CA SER A 506 17.53 61.61 22.27
C SER A 506 17.20 60.95 20.89
N ARG A 507 16.03 60.30 20.64
CA ARG A 507 14.61 60.80 20.60
C ARG A 507 14.44 61.92 19.54
N GLU A 508 13.44 61.97 18.65
CA GLU A 508 12.13 61.28 18.43
C GLU A 508 11.89 61.04 16.91
N LEU A 509 10.86 60.42 16.33
CA LEU A 509 9.54 59.77 16.65
C LEU A 509 9.31 58.71 15.50
N ILE A 510 8.26 57.91 15.24
CA ILE A 510 6.87 57.63 15.67
C ILE A 510 6.78 56.07 15.73
N ASN A 511 6.25 55.35 16.74
CA ASN A 511 4.85 55.15 17.21
C ASN A 511 3.86 54.57 16.15
N ALA A 512 2.93 53.64 16.46
CA ALA A 512 2.64 52.98 17.74
C ALA A 512 2.03 51.55 17.60
N SER A 513 2.12 50.81 18.71
CA SER A 513 1.44 49.57 19.13
C SER A 513 -0.10 49.58 18.97
N ALA A 514 -0.87 48.48 18.85
CA ALA A 514 -0.88 47.15 19.51
C ALA A 514 -1.35 47.14 20.99
N GLN A 515 -2.39 46.34 21.35
CA GLN A 515 -2.51 45.47 22.55
C GLN A 515 -3.94 44.96 22.88
N ARG A 516 -4.01 43.68 23.33
CA ARG A 516 -4.81 43.04 24.42
C ARG A 516 -6.25 43.50 24.76
N THR A 517 -7.14 42.52 25.09
CA THR A 517 -7.71 42.20 26.45
C THR A 517 -8.98 41.32 26.26
N LEU A 518 -9.08 40.04 26.67
CA LEU A 518 -9.15 39.35 28.01
C LEU A 518 -10.54 39.45 28.72
N LEU A 519 -11.10 38.29 29.15
CA LEU A 519 -11.95 37.97 30.34
C LEU A 519 -12.46 36.49 30.14
N ILE A 520 -12.16 35.51 31.02
CA ILE A 520 -12.82 35.14 32.31
C ILE A 520 -14.26 34.61 32.09
N ASP A 521 -14.69 33.42 32.53
CA ASP A 521 -14.16 32.43 33.52
C ASP A 521 -14.45 30.95 33.03
N SER A 522 -14.46 29.79 33.75
CA SER A 522 -14.44 29.43 35.20
C SER A 522 -14.03 27.95 35.47
N SER A 523 -13.66 27.66 36.74
CA SER A 523 -13.71 26.39 37.50
C SER A 523 -13.12 25.06 36.94
N SER A 524 -11.92 24.66 37.38
CA SER A 524 -11.71 23.75 38.55
C SER A 524 -10.41 22.91 38.46
N GLU A 525 -9.51 23.10 39.44
CA GLU A 525 -8.44 22.15 39.79
C GLU A 525 -8.79 21.43 41.11
N PRO A 526 -8.00 20.43 41.55
CA PRO A 526 -6.93 20.79 42.48
C PRO A 526 -5.59 20.03 42.34
N ASP A 527 -4.50 20.76 42.58
CA ASP A 527 -3.24 20.38 43.23
C ASP A 527 -2.68 18.94 43.13
N SER A 528 -1.45 18.83 42.62
CA SER A 528 -0.30 18.59 43.51
C SER A 528 1.05 18.87 42.83
N ASN A 529 2.07 19.17 43.63
CA ASN A 529 3.37 19.68 43.17
C ASN A 529 4.53 19.01 43.95
N VAL A 530 5.77 19.22 43.48
CA VAL A 530 7.06 18.95 44.15
C VAL A 530 7.56 17.49 44.21
N TYR A 531 8.55 17.15 43.35
CA TYR A 531 9.95 17.04 43.82
C TYR A 531 10.99 17.20 42.68
N GLU A 532 12.25 17.44 43.04
CA GLU A 532 13.32 17.93 42.17
C GLU A 532 14.18 16.86 41.45
N SER A 533 14.82 17.33 40.37
CA SER A 533 15.97 16.81 39.59
C SER A 533 16.82 15.65 40.13
N TYR A 534 17.33 14.83 39.19
CA TYR A 534 18.78 14.81 38.85
C TYR A 534 19.02 14.25 37.42
N MET A 535 20.28 14.21 36.95
CA MET A 535 20.64 14.08 35.52
C MET A 535 20.77 12.66 34.94
N ARG A 536 20.43 12.55 33.65
CA ARG A 536 21.07 11.74 32.58
C ARG A 536 21.54 10.30 32.89
N GLN A 537 20.89 9.34 32.21
CA GLN A 537 21.56 8.59 31.14
C GLN A 537 20.54 8.05 30.13
N GLU A 538 20.88 8.01 28.84
CA GLU A 538 19.98 7.59 27.76
C GLU A 538 20.09 6.08 27.50
N SER A 539 18.97 5.36 27.58
CA SER A 539 18.81 4.04 26.95
C SER A 539 17.33 3.80 26.63
N SER A 540 17.01 3.58 25.35
CA SER A 540 15.63 3.54 24.84
C SER A 540 15.02 2.14 24.90
N TYR A 541 14.60 1.73 26.09
CA TYR A 541 13.76 0.53 26.28
C TYR A 541 12.30 0.83 25.92
N TYR A 542 11.88 0.44 24.72
CA TYR A 542 10.46 0.38 24.36
C TYR A 542 9.87 -0.96 24.83
N TYR A 543 8.96 -0.89 25.80
CA TYR A 543 8.07 -2.01 26.13
C TYR A 543 7.01 -2.16 25.03
N TYR A 544 6.87 -3.36 24.49
CA TYR A 544 5.72 -3.72 23.65
C TYR A 544 4.56 -4.21 24.53
N PRO A 545 3.30 -3.86 24.23
CA PRO A 545 2.15 -4.41 24.93
C PRO A 545 2.02 -5.92 24.65
N THR A 546 1.77 -6.72 25.68
CA THR A 546 1.36 -8.12 25.51
C THR A 546 -0.12 -8.18 25.13
N GLU A 547 -0.45 -8.91 24.06
CA GLU A 547 -1.85 -9.11 23.65
C GLU A 547 -2.61 -9.87 24.73
N ALA A 548 -3.61 -9.21 25.33
CA ALA A 548 -4.42 -9.79 26.40
C ALA A 548 -5.49 -10.72 25.83
N TYR A 549 -5.40 -12.01 26.18
CA TYR A 549 -6.33 -13.04 25.74
C TYR A 549 -7.75 -12.78 26.28
N SER A 550 -8.69 -12.40 25.41
CA SER A 550 -10.09 -12.17 25.75
C SER A 550 -10.98 -13.28 25.16
N PRO A 551 -11.52 -14.21 25.98
CA PRO A 551 -12.38 -15.27 25.48
C PRO A 551 -13.75 -14.70 25.05
N ALA A 552 -14.18 -15.02 23.84
CA ALA A 552 -15.48 -14.57 23.32
C ALA A 552 -16.64 -15.20 24.10
N LEU A 553 -17.60 -14.37 24.52
CA LEU A 553 -18.88 -14.82 25.08
C LEU A 553 -19.80 -15.27 23.95
N PHE A 554 -20.19 -16.54 23.95
CA PHE A 554 -21.25 -17.05 23.08
C PHE A 554 -22.60 -16.46 23.49
N THR A 555 -23.27 -15.77 22.58
CA THR A 555 -24.70 -15.47 22.68
C THR A 555 -25.50 -16.64 22.11
N HIS A 556 -26.46 -17.14 22.89
CA HIS A 556 -27.51 -18.05 22.40
C HIS A 556 -28.84 -17.29 22.32
N PRO A 557 -29.76 -17.71 21.42
CA PRO A 557 -30.95 -16.92 21.07
C PRO A 557 -32.03 -16.94 22.17
N GLU A 558 -32.90 -15.93 22.13
CA GLU A 558 -33.97 -15.71 23.09
C GLU A 558 -35.06 -16.81 23.03
N GLY A 559 -35.60 -17.15 24.19
CA GLY A 559 -36.77 -17.99 24.40
C GLY A 559 -37.62 -17.37 25.53
N PRO A 560 -38.95 -17.60 25.55
CA PRO A 560 -39.89 -16.72 26.24
C PRO A 560 -39.83 -16.79 27.77
N GLU A 561 -40.25 -15.68 28.39
CA GLU A 561 -40.43 -15.53 29.83
C GLU A 561 -41.47 -16.50 30.40
N ASP A 562 -41.26 -16.96 31.64
CA ASP A 562 -42.35 -17.41 32.51
C ASP A 562 -42.00 -17.18 34.00
N HIS A 563 -43.01 -17.03 34.85
CA HIS A 563 -42.84 -16.67 36.27
C HIS A 563 -42.50 -17.89 37.15
N ASP A 564 -41.60 -17.78 38.15
CA ASP A 564 -42.00 -17.50 39.55
C ASP A 564 -40.87 -17.44 40.62
N GLY A 565 -41.14 -16.67 41.68
CA GLY A 565 -40.94 -17.00 43.11
C GLY A 565 -39.66 -17.62 43.75
N ARG A 566 -38.92 -16.75 44.47
CA ARG A 566 -38.44 -16.90 45.89
C ARG A 566 -37.17 -17.70 46.29
N HIS A 567 -36.27 -16.95 46.95
CA HIS A 567 -35.48 -17.26 48.18
C HIS A 567 -34.73 -18.61 48.37
N GLY A 568 -33.41 -18.55 48.58
CA GLY A 568 -32.60 -19.60 49.22
C GLY A 568 -31.20 -19.13 49.64
N THR A 569 -30.77 -19.41 50.89
CA THR A 569 -29.51 -18.91 51.49
C THR A 569 -28.35 -19.91 51.44
N SER A 570 -27.17 -19.43 50.99
CA SER A 570 -25.82 -19.47 51.66
C SER A 570 -25.54 -20.47 52.82
N PRO A 571 -24.28 -20.89 53.09
CA PRO A 571 -23.17 -21.29 52.19
C PRO A 571 -22.42 -22.57 52.67
N PHE A 572 -21.44 -23.07 51.91
CA PHE A 572 -20.36 -23.96 52.42
C PHE A 572 -19.04 -23.76 51.63
N ALA A 573 -17.93 -24.34 52.11
CA ALA A 573 -16.55 -24.09 51.65
C ALA A 573 -15.59 -25.26 51.97
N HIS A 574 -14.28 -25.08 51.70
CA HIS A 574 -13.12 -25.95 52.00
C HIS A 574 -12.93 -27.20 51.09
N ASP A 575 -11.71 -27.71 50.80
CA ASP A 575 -10.35 -27.25 51.20
C ASP A 575 -9.24 -27.65 50.18
N TYR A 576 -8.01 -27.18 50.40
CA TYR A 576 -6.77 -27.61 49.73
C TYR A 576 -6.00 -28.65 50.56
N GLU A 577 -5.12 -29.46 49.95
CA GLU A 577 -3.96 -30.03 50.66
C GLU A 577 -2.72 -30.27 49.75
N GLU A 578 -1.51 -30.12 50.31
CA GLU A 578 -0.18 -30.29 49.68
C GLU A 578 0.62 -31.31 50.50
N VAL A 579 1.33 -32.25 49.87
CA VAL A 579 2.23 -33.19 50.58
C VAL A 579 3.60 -33.28 49.92
N ARG A 580 4.66 -33.09 50.73
CA ARG A 580 6.07 -33.27 50.36
C ARG A 580 6.63 -34.58 50.91
N GLY A 581 7.63 -35.15 50.24
CA GLY A 581 8.45 -36.27 50.72
C GLY A 581 9.92 -36.12 50.31
N TRP A 582 10.85 -36.67 51.10
CA TRP A 582 12.31 -36.49 50.96
C TRP A 582 13.06 -37.85 50.95
N GLY A 583 14.26 -37.87 50.33
CA GLY A 583 15.25 -38.96 50.42
C GLY A 583 15.82 -39.32 49.04
N THR A 584 17.07 -39.05 48.60
CA THR A 584 18.46 -39.23 49.12
C THR A 584 19.12 -40.58 48.79
N TYR A 585 20.10 -40.52 47.87
CA TYR A 585 21.32 -41.36 47.71
C TYR A 585 21.25 -42.89 47.88
N GLU A 586 21.67 -43.64 46.84
CA GLU A 586 22.99 -44.31 46.81
C GLU A 586 23.38 -44.79 45.38
N ASP A 587 24.68 -44.98 45.13
CA ASP A 587 25.25 -45.51 43.88
C ASP A 587 25.24 -47.06 43.85
N LEU A 588 25.19 -47.67 42.66
CA LEU A 588 25.92 -48.91 42.37
C LEU A 588 26.10 -49.18 40.87
N GLN A 589 27.20 -49.83 40.51
CA GLN A 589 27.59 -50.12 39.13
C GLN A 589 27.23 -51.55 38.69
N GLY A 590 26.88 -51.71 37.40
CA GLY A 590 27.53 -52.73 36.58
C GLY A 590 26.68 -53.82 35.90
N TYR A 591 27.29 -54.32 34.81
CA TYR A 591 27.02 -55.56 34.08
C TYR A 591 25.85 -55.65 33.08
N SER A 592 26.25 -55.95 31.85
CA SER A 592 25.45 -56.18 30.65
C SER A 592 25.07 -57.64 30.46
N LEU A 593 23.88 -57.90 29.90
CA LEU A 593 23.55 -59.15 29.19
C LEU A 593 22.56 -58.91 28.04
N LEU A 594 22.90 -59.46 26.87
CA LEU A 594 21.97 -59.91 25.80
C LEU A 594 21.53 -61.37 26.13
N PRO A 595 20.58 -62.04 25.42
CA PRO A 595 20.03 -61.82 24.07
C PRO A 595 18.48 -62.09 24.03
N PRO A 596 17.82 -62.67 22.99
CA PRO A 596 18.10 -62.78 21.54
C PRO A 596 16.95 -62.22 20.65
N ALA A 597 17.06 -62.38 19.33
CA ALA A 597 16.09 -61.91 18.33
C ALA A 597 14.96 -62.92 18.02
N ALA A 598 13.88 -62.41 17.40
CA ALA A 598 12.89 -63.21 16.67
C ALA A 598 12.55 -62.54 15.32
N GLN A 599 12.48 -63.32 14.24
CA GLN A 599 12.15 -62.86 12.88
C GLN A 599 10.71 -63.26 12.54
N PHE A 600 9.92 -62.36 11.92
CA PHE A 600 8.74 -62.80 11.13
C PHE A 600 8.40 -61.88 9.95
N HIS A 601 8.49 -62.49 8.76
CA HIS A 601 7.85 -62.16 7.49
C HIS A 601 7.33 -63.51 6.94
N PRO A 602 6.38 -63.59 5.96
CA PRO A 602 6.23 -62.67 4.82
C PRO A 602 4.78 -62.47 4.28
N ARG A 603 4.69 -61.90 3.05
CA ARG A 603 3.65 -62.05 2.00
C ARG A 603 2.39 -61.17 1.99
N ALA A 604 2.40 -60.22 1.04
CA ALA A 604 1.34 -60.00 0.06
C ALA A 604 1.37 -61.13 -1.04
N PRO A 605 0.54 -61.17 -2.12
CA PRO A 605 -0.40 -60.15 -2.65
C PRO A 605 -1.77 -60.71 -3.15
N VAL A 606 -2.58 -59.86 -3.82
CA VAL A 606 -3.24 -60.07 -5.16
C VAL A 606 -4.23 -58.91 -5.44
N SER A 607 -4.52 -58.64 -6.72
CA SER A 607 -5.41 -57.59 -7.24
C SER A 607 -6.69 -58.16 -7.89
N THR A 608 -7.72 -57.33 -8.15
CA THR A 608 -8.43 -57.21 -9.47
C THR A 608 -9.68 -56.28 -9.47
N TYR A 609 -9.79 -55.43 -10.49
CA TYR A 609 -10.97 -55.07 -11.33
C TYR A 609 -12.43 -55.03 -10.79
N ASN A 610 -13.08 -53.86 -10.89
CA ASN A 610 -14.25 -53.53 -11.76
C ASN A 610 -14.83 -52.15 -11.32
N GLU A 611 -15.03 -51.16 -12.20
CA GLU A 611 -16.11 -50.98 -13.22
C GLU A 611 -17.55 -50.88 -12.66
N GLY A 612 -18.25 -49.76 -12.95
CA GLY A 612 -19.71 -49.68 -12.74
C GLY A 612 -20.37 -48.28 -12.65
N ARG A 613 -20.66 -47.65 -13.80
CA ARG A 613 -21.74 -46.65 -14.13
C ARG A 613 -22.20 -45.63 -13.05
N ALA A 614 -22.16 -44.31 -13.26
CA ALA A 614 -22.75 -43.49 -14.34
C ALA A 614 -24.30 -43.35 -14.30
N TYR A 615 -24.75 -42.10 -14.09
CA TYR A 615 -26.04 -41.54 -14.50
C TYR A 615 -25.81 -40.09 -14.93
N GLY A 616 -26.60 -39.56 -15.87
CA GLY A 616 -26.51 -38.18 -16.34
C GLY A 616 -27.73 -37.75 -17.16
N LYS A 617 -27.91 -36.43 -17.30
CA LYS A 617 -28.88 -35.69 -18.14
C LYS A 617 -28.65 -34.18 -17.87
N ALA A 618 -28.92 -33.24 -18.78
CA ALA A 618 -29.25 -33.32 -20.20
C ALA A 618 -28.88 -32.00 -20.89
N ASP A 619 -28.67 -32.03 -22.21
CA ASP A 619 -28.48 -30.85 -23.03
C ASP A 619 -29.76 -30.02 -23.19
N VAL A 620 -29.60 -28.69 -23.34
CA VAL A 620 -30.51 -27.84 -24.12
C VAL A 620 -29.66 -26.90 -24.95
N ASP A 621 -29.85 -26.92 -26.27
CA ASP A 621 -29.16 -26.09 -27.26
C ASP A 621 -30.19 -25.20 -27.98
N VAL A 622 -29.91 -23.90 -28.13
CA VAL A 622 -30.81 -22.93 -28.79
C VAL A 622 -29.99 -21.92 -29.60
N THR A 623 -30.40 -21.73 -30.85
CA THR A 623 -29.63 -21.05 -31.90
C THR A 623 -29.87 -19.54 -31.99
N ALA A 624 -28.77 -18.81 -32.25
CA ALA A 624 -28.64 -17.68 -33.18
C ALA A 624 -29.68 -16.53 -33.19
N GLY A 625 -29.20 -15.30 -32.98
CA GLY A 625 -29.89 -14.06 -33.33
C GLY A 625 -28.90 -12.98 -33.78
N VAL A 626 -29.01 -12.52 -35.04
CA VAL A 626 -28.22 -11.40 -35.58
C VAL A 626 -29.13 -10.18 -35.69
N TYR A 627 -28.67 -9.03 -35.17
CA TYR A 627 -29.25 -7.72 -35.48
C TYR A 627 -28.15 -6.67 -35.66
N ASP A 628 -28.30 -5.85 -36.70
CA ASP A 628 -27.45 -4.70 -37.03
C ASP A 628 -28.29 -3.42 -36.88
N SER A 629 -27.72 -2.38 -36.28
CA SER A 629 -28.26 -1.02 -36.36
C SER A 629 -27.16 0.03 -36.11
N THR A 630 -26.65 0.64 -37.18
CA THR A 630 -25.70 1.76 -37.11
C THR A 630 -26.39 3.10 -37.42
N VAL A 631 -26.54 3.98 -36.41
CA VAL A 631 -26.93 5.39 -36.61
C VAL A 631 -26.15 6.32 -35.67
N TYR A 632 -25.64 7.43 -36.23
CA TYR A 632 -24.84 8.45 -35.54
C TYR A 632 -25.63 9.36 -34.57
N ARG A 633 -24.96 9.77 -33.49
CA ARG A 633 -24.82 11.21 -33.13
C ARG A 633 -23.53 11.48 -32.34
N ARG A 634 -23.15 12.76 -32.18
CA ARG A 634 -21.82 13.22 -31.72
C ARG A 634 -21.91 14.15 -30.51
N ARG A 635 -20.97 13.95 -29.57
CA ARG A 635 -20.47 14.92 -28.55
C ARG A 635 -21.51 15.35 -27.49
N ARG A 636 -21.10 15.65 -26.25
CA ARG A 636 -19.76 16.03 -25.75
C ARG A 636 -19.49 15.39 -24.37
N ASP A 637 -18.21 15.43 -23.98
CA ASP A 637 -17.56 15.24 -22.66
C ASP A 637 -18.49 15.51 -21.44
N THR A 638 -18.38 14.80 -20.30
CA THR A 638 -17.18 14.26 -19.63
C THR A 638 -17.30 12.80 -19.14
N ASP A 639 -16.24 12.28 -18.51
CA ASP A 639 -16.21 11.03 -17.74
C ASP A 639 -17.04 11.12 -16.43
N LEU A 640 -17.20 10.09 -15.60
CA LEU A 640 -16.20 9.55 -14.64
C LEU A 640 -16.56 8.12 -14.15
N PRO A 641 -15.61 7.32 -13.62
CA PRO A 641 -15.86 6.01 -12.98
C PRO A 641 -15.64 6.00 -11.45
N PHE A 642 -16.23 5.00 -10.76
CA PHE A 642 -15.75 4.53 -9.46
C PHE A 642 -14.78 3.36 -9.69
N GLU A 643 -13.47 3.64 -9.76
CA GLU A 643 -12.49 2.66 -10.22
C GLU A 643 -11.51 2.27 -9.09
N LEU A 644 -11.54 0.99 -8.69
CA LEU A 644 -10.59 0.41 -7.74
C LEU A 644 -9.43 -0.23 -8.52
N ARG A 645 -8.50 0.62 -8.98
CA ARG A 645 -7.37 0.18 -9.83
C ARG A 645 -6.38 -0.67 -9.04
N GLY A 646 -6.41 -1.97 -9.31
CA GLY A 646 -5.37 -2.93 -8.89
C GLY A 646 -4.08 -2.82 -9.69
N GLU A 647 -3.50 -1.62 -9.83
CA GLU A 647 -2.13 -1.47 -10.34
C GLU A 647 -1.13 -1.78 -9.20
N LEU A 648 -0.36 -2.87 -9.36
CA LEU A 648 0.80 -3.17 -8.52
C LEU A 648 1.94 -2.20 -8.87
N VAL A 649 2.22 -1.26 -7.95
CA VAL A 649 3.28 -0.23 -8.04
C VAL A 649 4.64 -0.75 -7.54
#